data_AF-A0A328RYH2-F1
#
_entry.id   AF-A0A328RYH2-F1
#
_cell.length_a   1.000
_cell.length_b   1.000
_cell.length_c   1.000
_cell.angle_alpha   90.00
_cell.angle_beta   90.00
_cell.angle_gamma   90.00
#
_symmetry.space_group_name_H-M   'P 1'
#
loop_
_entity.id
_entity.type
_entity.pdbx_description
1 polymer ?
#
loop_
_entity_poly.entity_id
_entity_poly.type
_entity_poly.pdbx_seq_one_letter_code
_entity_poly.pdbx_strand_id
1 'polypeptide(L)'
;MRNITNSNNITYSDFMPSKRINLEIKDNILLIHIKTHTTREYTLFINGKEIDNIMVDNEFTYEYPLKYVFTKYLKVKVVSKDETFTGSIERTVVSYTKGLKKSMLGKDNQFFLVNDKNQDLRQHYDKHYTPHMNVEEFKKSVKSKQEYFSHNNIKYGFFVVPDKCITLRKYLPFETDTPHRYVDKLEGYVTDLHPIITKADTLFNDTHITMKSSLKVVPFILSLLHGQSPEHYRKMLDERSFLIPTEHEGDLFAYKNWSYQRDRFHQENSIMETESVELKDEYEKVNPDEIPAKFRYVSIRQSRHYRNKNSVLDKKAIVIHDSTTEQLLNTFIATYREVFFYWDHWYFNRDLVEWFKPDDVIEIRTERFLENPLYPIVDEDYTVNYPITISLEDYDVDCDSLKFTLNVTDYCRMPVESNVKVFIDEVKVNEGFYKSPIHMKLPLSSYSTGDHELRIVAFDTNGQSDELCRSFPLYEGLDSMFDGLKITLKGKKDTFFRVHDRNSEILQHYDRTYTPRIDADKFNECMAFKRSFATGRNVSYSVFCIPDKSIILREHLPFNTVNPIRVIDKLDDVNDLSEYLTGDDYLLNDTKLSDESCIRLVAYMLSIACSDESADEYEKKILERVDVTASEHRGNLFTSKAWSYDEKLKDKYYSIPTMKVSLKNSFVEVDTDNIPVESRQFGSIKSRYYRNDNAVLDMKAIILHDSSINPMIVPLIASFKEVFFYWDQWYFNKHLLDWFDASVILEIREESSFENPVYPVVSEIDEIRIPTTERFTVFEVRDNVLYVQLEVRDLKNLPVNTGCKFIIDEKAVFTDSITDSTVSFCHDLVDLSTGEHTLKIVIEAGKTTRAKVLKKHFTKGGHVK
;
A
#
# COMPACT_ATOMS: atom_id res chain seq x y z
N MET A 1 -24.70 -1.94 37.69
CA MET A 1 -24.27 -1.43 36.38
C MET A 1 -23.40 -2.52 35.75
N ARG A 2 -23.96 -3.32 34.83
CA ARG A 2 -23.26 -4.42 34.13
C ARG A 2 -23.18 -4.05 32.65
N ASN A 3 -21.96 -4.07 32.13
CA ASN A 3 -21.64 -3.93 30.71
C ASN A 3 -22.30 -5.06 29.91
N ILE A 4 -23.06 -4.69 28.89
CA ILE A 4 -23.58 -5.59 27.87
C ILE A 4 -22.58 -5.54 26.71
N THR A 5 -21.80 -6.60 26.55
CA THR A 5 -21.00 -6.86 25.35
C THR A 5 -21.92 -7.39 24.25
N ASN A 6 -21.87 -6.76 23.07
CA ASN A 6 -22.54 -7.18 21.86
C ASN A 6 -22.03 -8.57 21.40
N SER A 7 -22.79 -9.62 21.71
CA SER A 7 -22.74 -10.90 21.00
C SER A 7 -24.11 -11.16 20.40
N ASN A 8 -24.20 -11.28 19.08
CA ASN A 8 -25.42 -11.61 18.33
C ASN A 8 -25.83 -13.09 18.52
N ASN A 9 -26.01 -13.53 19.75
CA ASN A 9 -26.54 -14.86 20.09
C ASN A 9 -27.92 -14.71 20.72
N ILE A 10 -28.96 -14.77 19.90
CA ILE A 10 -30.34 -14.96 20.37
C ILE A 10 -30.50 -16.44 20.69
N THR A 11 -30.54 -16.80 21.98
CA THR A 11 -30.86 -18.16 22.43
C THR A 11 -32.32 -18.22 22.86
N TYR A 12 -33.13 -19.01 22.15
CA TYR A 12 -34.43 -19.45 22.66
C TYR A 12 -34.22 -20.62 23.61
N SER A 13 -34.67 -20.48 24.86
CA SER A 13 -34.87 -21.59 25.78
C SER A 13 -36.36 -21.93 25.83
N ASP A 14 -36.73 -23.14 25.41
CA ASP A 14 -37.63 -24.00 26.17
C ASP A 14 -37.66 -25.44 25.61
N PHE A 15 -37.44 -26.39 26.53
CA PHE A 15 -37.78 -27.82 26.53
C PHE A 15 -37.94 -28.60 25.20
N MET A 16 -36.82 -29.17 24.72
CA MET A 16 -36.66 -30.57 24.23
C MET A 16 -35.17 -30.79 23.85
N PRO A 17 -34.52 -31.93 24.19
CA PRO A 17 -33.08 -32.12 23.96
C PRO A 17 -32.72 -32.58 22.53
N SER A 18 -33.63 -32.53 21.57
CA SER A 18 -33.44 -33.18 20.26
C SER A 18 -33.37 -32.15 19.14
N LYS A 19 -32.30 -32.21 18.35
CA LYS A 19 -32.18 -31.69 16.98
C LYS A 19 -32.04 -30.15 16.86
N ARG A 20 -30.83 -29.67 16.56
CA ARG A 20 -30.53 -28.24 16.33
C ARG A 20 -29.81 -28.04 15.00
N ILE A 21 -30.26 -27.05 14.25
CA ILE A 21 -29.51 -26.42 13.16
C ILE A 21 -29.15 -25.00 13.62
N ASN A 22 -27.86 -24.69 13.68
CA ASN A 22 -27.39 -23.33 13.95
C ASN A 22 -26.76 -22.79 12.66
N LEU A 23 -27.07 -21.55 12.35
CA LEU A 23 -26.56 -20.87 11.16
C LEU A 23 -25.68 -19.71 11.61
N GLU A 24 -24.48 -19.63 11.06
CA GLU A 24 -23.56 -18.52 11.28
C GLU A 24 -23.01 -18.06 9.93
N ILE A 25 -22.79 -16.75 9.76
CA ILE A 25 -22.07 -16.23 8.59
C ILE A 25 -20.72 -15.72 9.07
N LYS A 26 -19.66 -16.40 8.62
CA LYS A 26 -18.27 -16.04 8.92
C LYS A 26 -17.52 -15.89 7.61
N ASP A 27 -16.91 -14.73 7.39
CA ASP A 27 -16.04 -14.45 6.24
C ASP A 27 -16.64 -14.80 4.86
N ASN A 28 -17.92 -14.41 4.64
CA ASN A 28 -18.72 -14.74 3.45
C ASN A 28 -18.99 -16.24 3.22
N ILE A 29 -18.84 -17.05 4.26
CA ILE A 29 -19.22 -18.46 4.30
C ILE A 29 -20.41 -18.61 5.25
N LEU A 30 -21.48 -19.25 4.77
CA LEU A 30 -22.57 -19.71 5.62
C LEU A 30 -22.14 -21.03 6.25
N LEU A 31 -21.89 -21.00 7.55
CA LEU A 31 -21.66 -22.17 8.38
C LEU A 31 -23.00 -22.73 8.83
N ILE A 32 -23.26 -23.98 8.45
CA ILE A 32 -24.49 -24.70 8.79
C ILE A 32 -24.09 -25.80 9.76
N HIS A 33 -24.26 -25.54 11.05
CA HIS A 33 -23.96 -26.51 12.10
C HIS A 33 -25.18 -27.38 12.33
N ILE A 34 -25.04 -28.68 12.06
CA ILE A 34 -26.10 -29.67 12.18
C ILE A 34 -25.70 -30.64 13.28
N LYS A 35 -26.56 -30.80 14.28
CA LYS A 35 -26.35 -31.77 15.36
C LYS A 35 -27.46 -32.83 15.37
N THR A 36 -27.05 -34.09 15.23
CA THR A 36 -27.91 -35.28 15.17
C THR A 36 -27.45 -36.32 16.20
N HIS A 37 -28.24 -37.38 16.43
CA HIS A 37 -27.88 -38.47 17.35
C HIS A 37 -27.52 -39.77 16.62
N THR A 38 -27.60 -39.77 15.29
CA THR A 38 -27.37 -40.96 14.46
C THR A 38 -26.75 -40.52 13.14
N THR A 39 -25.76 -41.27 12.67
CA THR A 39 -25.14 -41.07 11.36
C THR A 39 -26.17 -41.31 10.26
N ARG A 40 -26.49 -40.28 9.47
CA ARG A 40 -27.47 -40.34 8.38
C ARG A 40 -27.12 -39.41 7.23
N GLU A 41 -27.66 -39.74 6.06
CA GLU A 41 -27.62 -38.88 4.88
C GLU A 41 -28.75 -37.84 4.96
N TYR A 42 -28.41 -36.59 4.67
CA TYR A 42 -29.34 -35.48 4.59
C TYR A 42 -29.16 -34.71 3.28
N THR A 43 -30.27 -34.33 2.66
CA THR A 43 -30.30 -33.40 1.54
C THR A 43 -30.41 -31.96 2.06
N LEU A 44 -29.41 -31.14 1.74
CA LEU A 44 -29.33 -29.73 2.07
C LEU A 44 -30.01 -28.88 0.99
N PHE A 45 -30.93 -28.02 1.40
CA PHE A 45 -31.57 -27.02 0.57
C PHE A 45 -31.27 -25.62 1.10
N ILE A 46 -30.94 -24.69 0.20
CA ILE A 46 -30.81 -23.26 0.52
C ILE A 46 -31.78 -22.50 -0.38
N ASN A 47 -32.68 -21.72 0.24
CA ASN A 47 -33.77 -20.99 -0.42
C ASN A 47 -34.63 -21.87 -1.35
N GLY A 48 -34.83 -23.13 -0.95
CA GLY A 48 -35.63 -24.10 -1.70
C GLY A 48 -34.92 -24.75 -2.89
N LYS A 49 -33.68 -24.36 -3.19
CA LYS A 49 -32.81 -25.08 -4.15
C LYS A 49 -32.02 -26.16 -3.42
N GLU A 50 -32.03 -27.37 -3.95
CA GLU A 50 -31.16 -28.46 -3.48
C GLU A 50 -29.70 -28.10 -3.77
N ILE A 51 -28.84 -28.23 -2.76
CA ILE A 51 -27.43 -27.85 -2.80
C ILE A 51 -26.54 -29.09 -2.79
N ASP A 52 -26.76 -29.99 -1.84
CA ASP A 52 -25.86 -31.12 -1.60
C ASP A 52 -26.54 -32.25 -0.81
N ASN A 53 -25.95 -33.44 -0.84
CA ASN A 53 -26.28 -34.55 0.04
C ASN A 53 -25.10 -34.81 0.98
N ILE A 54 -25.32 -34.62 2.28
CA ILE A 54 -24.29 -34.65 3.31
C ILE A 54 -24.51 -35.80 4.29
N MET A 55 -23.43 -36.49 4.66
CA MET A 55 -23.43 -37.46 5.75
C MET A 55 -23.10 -36.75 7.05
N VAL A 56 -24.03 -36.76 8.00
CA VAL A 56 -23.84 -36.10 9.31
C VAL A 56 -23.68 -37.16 10.39
N ASP A 57 -22.50 -37.20 11.02
CA ASP A 57 -22.20 -38.09 12.16
C ASP A 57 -22.07 -37.28 13.46
N ASN A 58 -23.10 -37.32 14.31
CA ASN A 58 -23.25 -36.53 15.54
C ASN A 58 -23.26 -35.00 15.37
N GLU A 59 -22.18 -34.41 14.86
CA GLU A 59 -22.02 -32.97 14.67
C GLU A 59 -21.26 -32.72 13.37
N PHE A 60 -21.83 -31.88 12.51
CA PHE A 60 -21.25 -31.56 11.21
C PHE A 60 -21.41 -30.08 10.93
N THR A 61 -20.38 -29.47 10.35
CA THR A 61 -20.42 -28.09 9.87
C THR A 61 -20.28 -28.12 8.36
N TYR A 62 -21.32 -27.69 7.66
CA TYR A 62 -21.25 -27.46 6.22
C TYR A 62 -20.86 -26.02 5.96
N GLU A 63 -19.86 -25.82 5.10
CA GLU A 63 -19.42 -24.51 4.66
C GLU A 63 -19.99 -24.23 3.28
N TYR A 64 -20.89 -23.25 3.19
CA TYR A 64 -21.46 -22.83 1.91
C TYR A 64 -20.95 -21.43 1.53
N PRO A 65 -20.12 -21.30 0.47
CA PRO A 65 -19.63 -20.01 0.01
C PRO A 65 -20.79 -19.13 -0.47
N LEU A 66 -20.99 -17.97 0.15
CA LEU A 66 -22.06 -17.02 -0.23
C LEU A 66 -21.69 -16.16 -1.44
N LYS A 67 -20.95 -16.73 -2.41
CA LYS A 67 -20.40 -15.97 -3.55
C LYS A 67 -21.48 -15.25 -4.38
N TYR A 68 -22.75 -15.70 -4.35
CA TYR A 68 -23.82 -15.13 -5.19
C TYR A 68 -25.24 -15.18 -4.57
N VAL A 69 -25.41 -15.33 -3.25
CA VAL A 69 -26.75 -15.42 -2.65
C VAL A 69 -27.20 -14.07 -2.09
N PHE A 70 -28.10 -13.42 -2.84
CA PHE A 70 -28.55 -12.03 -2.69
C PHE A 70 -29.91 -11.88 -1.98
N THR A 71 -30.32 -12.87 -1.19
CA THR A 71 -31.64 -12.85 -0.53
C THR A 71 -31.53 -12.31 0.89
N LYS A 72 -32.52 -11.49 1.30
CA LYS A 72 -32.65 -10.95 2.67
C LYS A 72 -32.63 -12.04 3.74
N TYR A 73 -33.19 -13.20 3.41
CA TYR A 73 -33.18 -14.39 4.25
C TYR A 73 -32.47 -15.53 3.53
N LEU A 74 -31.59 -16.22 4.23
CA LEU A 74 -31.12 -17.54 3.83
C LEU A 74 -31.94 -18.56 4.59
N LYS A 75 -32.88 -19.20 3.89
CA LYS A 75 -33.66 -20.32 4.45
C LYS A 75 -32.90 -21.61 4.17
N VAL A 76 -32.37 -22.21 5.22
CA VAL A 76 -31.70 -23.50 5.14
C VAL A 76 -32.68 -24.58 5.57
N LYS A 77 -32.86 -25.60 4.73
CA LYS A 77 -33.65 -26.78 5.05
C LYS A 77 -32.79 -28.01 4.84
N VAL A 78 -32.66 -28.86 5.84
CA VAL A 78 -31.90 -30.11 5.80
C VAL A 78 -32.91 -31.25 5.97
N VAL A 79 -33.00 -32.17 5.01
CA VAL A 79 -34.07 -33.19 4.95
C VAL A 79 -33.45 -34.58 4.90
N SER A 80 -33.94 -35.51 5.71
CA SER A 80 -33.75 -36.95 5.53
C SER A 80 -35.10 -37.64 5.41
N LYS A 81 -35.12 -38.97 5.20
CA LYS A 81 -36.35 -39.76 5.03
C LYS A 81 -37.40 -39.52 6.13
N ASP A 82 -36.96 -39.32 7.37
CA ASP A 82 -37.84 -39.20 8.55
C ASP A 82 -37.63 -37.89 9.34
N GLU A 83 -36.76 -36.98 8.89
CA GLU A 83 -36.41 -35.76 9.64
C GLU A 83 -36.28 -34.54 8.74
N THR A 84 -36.65 -33.37 9.26
CA THR A 84 -36.43 -32.09 8.59
C THR A 84 -35.99 -31.06 9.60
N PHE A 85 -34.89 -30.39 9.31
CA PHE A 85 -34.40 -29.23 10.06
C PHE A 85 -34.59 -27.99 9.19
N THR A 86 -35.07 -26.91 9.78
CA THR A 86 -35.18 -25.62 9.11
C THR A 86 -34.53 -24.56 9.98
N GLY A 87 -33.60 -23.81 9.41
CA GLY A 87 -33.06 -22.60 9.99
C GLY A 87 -33.25 -21.43 9.03
N SER A 88 -33.29 -20.22 9.56
CA SER A 88 -33.19 -19.02 8.75
C SER A 88 -32.25 -18.04 9.39
N ILE A 89 -31.34 -17.47 8.60
CA ILE A 89 -30.51 -16.34 9.01
C ILE A 89 -30.87 -15.13 8.16
N GLU A 90 -31.15 -14.01 8.82
CA GLU A 90 -31.35 -12.71 8.18
C GLU A 90 -29.98 -12.10 7.92
N ARG A 91 -29.63 -11.81 6.66
CA ARG A 91 -28.44 -11.00 6.39
C ARG A 91 -28.79 -9.54 6.67
N THR A 92 -28.11 -8.94 7.65
CA THR A 92 -28.17 -7.50 7.89
C THR A 92 -27.29 -6.76 6.89
N VAL A 93 -27.50 -5.46 6.69
CA VAL A 93 -26.61 -4.61 5.86
C VAL A 93 -25.15 -4.75 6.29
N VAL A 94 -24.90 -4.77 7.61
CA VAL A 94 -23.57 -5.00 8.19
C VAL A 94 -22.92 -6.29 7.67
N SER A 95 -23.70 -7.37 7.48
CA SER A 95 -23.18 -8.63 6.95
C SER A 95 -22.87 -8.60 5.45
N TYR A 96 -23.44 -7.66 4.69
CA TYR A 96 -23.11 -7.45 3.28
C TYR A 96 -21.85 -6.60 3.12
N THR A 97 -21.58 -5.68 4.05
CA THR A 97 -20.44 -4.76 3.96
C THR A 97 -19.21 -5.22 4.74
N LYS A 98 -19.33 -6.26 5.56
CA LYS A 98 -18.21 -6.84 6.33
C LYS A 98 -17.09 -7.31 5.39
N GLY A 99 -15.86 -6.87 5.68
CA GLY A 99 -14.67 -7.22 4.90
C GLY A 99 -14.47 -6.40 3.63
N LEU A 100 -15.44 -5.55 3.24
CA LEU A 100 -15.26 -4.61 2.14
C LEU A 100 -14.49 -3.37 2.61
N LYS A 101 -13.76 -2.73 1.69
CA LYS A 101 -13.21 -1.38 1.88
C LYS A 101 -14.35 -0.37 1.81
N LYS A 102 -14.49 0.39 0.70
CA LYS A 102 -15.54 1.40 0.55
C LYS A 102 -16.42 1.27 -0.68
N SER A 103 -16.18 0.26 -1.52
CA SER A 103 -17.03 -0.04 -2.66
C SER A 103 -17.72 -1.40 -2.51
N MET A 104 -18.97 -1.49 -2.95
CA MET A 104 -19.73 -2.73 -2.99
C MET A 104 -20.36 -2.88 -4.37
N LEU A 105 -20.13 -4.03 -5.00
CA LEU A 105 -20.77 -4.47 -6.22
C LEU A 105 -22.23 -4.84 -5.93
N GLY A 106 -23.14 -4.18 -6.63
CA GLY A 106 -24.55 -4.53 -6.72
C GLY A 106 -24.89 -5.25 -8.02
N LYS A 107 -26.20 -5.33 -8.30
CA LYS A 107 -26.76 -5.91 -9.53
C LYS A 107 -26.41 -5.05 -10.73
N ASP A 108 -26.35 -5.66 -11.91
CA ASP A 108 -26.06 -5.01 -13.19
C ASP A 108 -24.80 -4.12 -13.15
N ASN A 109 -23.77 -4.62 -12.47
CA ASN A 109 -22.46 -3.98 -12.32
C ASN A 109 -22.52 -2.54 -11.75
N GLN A 110 -23.52 -2.22 -10.94
CA GLN A 110 -23.58 -0.95 -10.22
C GLN A 110 -22.74 -1.01 -8.96
N PHE A 111 -21.94 0.03 -8.69
CA PHE A 111 -21.16 0.12 -7.45
C PHE A 111 -21.77 1.12 -6.47
N PHE A 112 -21.67 0.79 -5.19
CA PHE A 112 -22.21 1.58 -4.09
C PHE A 112 -21.13 1.92 -3.06
N LEU A 113 -21.26 3.09 -2.44
CA LEU A 113 -20.44 3.47 -1.30
C LEU A 113 -20.86 2.66 -0.07
N VAL A 114 -19.88 2.08 0.62
CA VAL A 114 -20.09 1.35 1.87
C VAL A 114 -18.98 1.70 2.86
N ASN A 115 -19.19 1.44 4.15
CA ASN A 115 -18.20 1.62 5.23
C ASN A 115 -17.45 2.97 5.18
N ASP A 116 -18.10 4.02 4.66
CA ASP A 116 -17.58 5.37 4.74
C ASP A 116 -17.83 5.93 6.16
N LYS A 117 -17.31 7.13 6.45
CA LYS A 117 -17.46 7.71 7.78
C LYS A 117 -18.92 8.09 8.10
N ASN A 118 -19.74 8.36 7.08
CA ASN A 118 -21.17 8.70 7.26
C ASN A 118 -22.06 7.45 7.19
N GLN A 119 -21.49 6.26 6.99
CA GLN A 119 -22.21 5.00 6.95
C GLN A 119 -23.41 4.99 5.97
N ASP A 120 -23.22 5.53 4.75
CA ASP A 120 -24.27 5.83 3.74
C ASP A 120 -25.32 4.73 3.61
N LEU A 121 -24.91 3.48 3.38
CA LEU A 121 -25.86 2.40 3.18
C LEU A 121 -26.60 2.00 4.48
N ARG A 122 -25.96 2.15 5.63
CA ARG A 122 -26.53 1.73 6.93
C ARG A 122 -27.55 2.72 7.45
N GLN A 123 -27.31 4.04 7.32
CA GLN A 123 -28.28 5.06 7.71
C GLN A 123 -29.67 4.83 7.08
N HIS A 124 -29.71 4.27 5.87
CA HIS A 124 -30.95 4.06 5.13
C HIS A 124 -31.57 2.68 5.31
N TYR A 125 -30.76 1.64 5.47
CA TYR A 125 -31.23 0.25 5.35
C TYR A 125 -30.91 -0.63 6.57
N ASP A 126 -30.12 -0.17 7.53
CA ASP A 126 -29.83 -0.90 8.77
C ASP A 126 -30.79 -0.47 9.88
N LYS A 127 -31.75 -1.34 10.23
CA LYS A 127 -32.73 -1.10 11.31
C LYS A 127 -32.11 -0.89 12.69
N HIS A 128 -30.85 -1.28 12.87
CA HIS A 128 -30.10 -1.12 14.11
C HIS A 128 -29.15 0.08 14.08
N TYR A 129 -29.09 0.82 12.97
CA TYR A 129 -28.36 2.05 12.90
C TYR A 129 -28.94 3.05 13.91
N THR A 130 -28.08 3.70 14.68
CA THR A 130 -28.49 4.71 15.66
C THR A 130 -28.21 6.09 15.08
N PRO A 131 -29.25 6.84 14.69
CA PRO A 131 -29.15 8.22 14.24
C PRO A 131 -28.31 9.11 15.15
N HIS A 132 -27.42 9.92 14.57
CA HIS A 132 -26.75 11.03 15.24
C HIS A 132 -27.48 12.36 15.05
N MET A 133 -28.40 12.44 14.08
CA MET A 133 -29.13 13.67 13.78
C MET A 133 -30.17 14.02 14.84
N ASN A 134 -30.10 15.23 15.39
CA ASN A 134 -31.20 15.85 16.13
C ASN A 134 -32.10 16.62 15.14
N VAL A 135 -33.21 15.98 14.75
CA VAL A 135 -34.13 16.52 13.74
C VAL A 135 -34.72 17.88 14.14
N GLU A 136 -35.01 18.10 15.42
CA GLU A 136 -35.66 19.33 15.86
C GLU A 136 -34.67 20.50 15.95
N GLU A 137 -33.44 20.26 16.40
CA GLU A 137 -32.36 21.27 16.34
C GLU A 137 -32.02 21.63 14.89
N PHE A 138 -32.02 20.64 13.99
CA PHE A 138 -31.85 20.91 12.56
C PHE A 138 -32.91 21.84 12.00
N LYS A 139 -34.18 21.54 12.27
CA LYS A 139 -35.30 22.39 11.85
C LYS A 139 -35.16 23.79 12.43
N LYS A 140 -34.78 23.94 13.70
CA LYS A 140 -34.53 25.25 14.34
C LYS A 140 -33.44 26.02 13.59
N SER A 141 -32.31 25.37 13.28
CA SER A 141 -31.19 25.95 12.52
C SER A 141 -31.61 26.39 11.11
N VAL A 142 -32.26 25.52 10.34
CA VAL A 142 -32.70 25.87 8.97
C VAL A 142 -33.72 27.01 8.99
N LYS A 143 -34.66 26.99 9.94
CA LYS A 143 -35.63 28.08 10.12
C LYS A 143 -34.97 29.41 10.46
N SER A 144 -34.00 29.41 11.38
CA SER A 144 -33.23 30.61 11.72
C SER A 144 -32.52 31.20 10.49
N LYS A 145 -31.92 30.35 9.64
CA LYS A 145 -31.33 30.79 8.36
C LYS A 145 -32.38 31.38 7.42
N GLN A 146 -33.51 30.70 7.22
CA GLN A 146 -34.62 31.18 6.38
C GLN A 146 -35.11 32.56 6.83
N GLU A 147 -35.32 32.74 8.13
CA GLU A 147 -35.70 34.01 8.73
C GLU A 147 -34.62 35.07 8.50
N TYR A 148 -33.36 34.80 8.84
CA TYR A 148 -32.26 35.74 8.64
C TYR A 148 -32.16 36.23 7.19
N PHE A 149 -32.17 35.32 6.22
CA PHE A 149 -32.07 35.70 4.80
C PHE A 149 -33.31 36.47 4.32
N SER A 150 -34.50 36.07 4.74
CA SER A 150 -35.73 36.79 4.42
C SER A 150 -35.70 38.23 4.95
N HIS A 151 -35.23 38.45 6.18
CA HIS A 151 -35.11 39.80 6.76
C HIS A 151 -34.10 40.68 5.99
N ASN A 152 -33.10 40.07 5.36
CA ASN A 152 -32.09 40.76 4.55
C ASN A 152 -32.45 40.84 3.05
N ASN A 153 -33.66 40.43 2.66
CA ASN A 153 -34.10 40.35 1.27
C ASN A 153 -33.20 39.49 0.37
N ILE A 154 -32.64 38.42 0.95
CA ILE A 154 -31.81 37.42 0.27
C ILE A 154 -32.66 36.16 0.07
N LYS A 155 -32.69 35.59 -1.14
CA LYS A 155 -33.38 34.32 -1.36
C LYS A 155 -32.55 33.17 -0.82
N TYR A 156 -33.17 32.25 -0.08
CA TYR A 156 -32.49 31.08 0.48
C TYR A 156 -33.22 29.80 0.13
N GLY A 157 -32.46 28.75 -0.21
CA GLY A 157 -32.97 27.40 -0.39
C GLY A 157 -31.96 26.35 0.05
N PHE A 158 -32.44 25.33 0.76
CA PHE A 158 -31.68 24.13 1.12
C PHE A 158 -32.19 22.97 0.27
N PHE A 159 -31.32 22.42 -0.59
CA PHE A 159 -31.59 21.33 -1.50
C PHE A 159 -30.79 20.08 -1.12
N VAL A 160 -31.43 18.92 -1.18
CA VAL A 160 -30.81 17.63 -0.85
C VAL A 160 -30.73 16.75 -2.08
N VAL A 161 -29.52 16.35 -2.45
CA VAL A 161 -29.27 15.35 -3.49
C VAL A 161 -29.41 13.96 -2.86
N PRO A 162 -30.29 13.07 -3.37
CA PRO A 162 -30.39 11.71 -2.86
C PRO A 162 -29.06 10.96 -3.04
N ASP A 163 -28.73 10.11 -2.07
CA ASP A 163 -27.63 9.17 -2.25
C ASP A 163 -27.89 8.20 -3.41
N LYS A 164 -26.81 7.74 -4.05
CA LYS A 164 -26.89 6.78 -5.15
C LYS A 164 -27.63 5.50 -4.73
N CYS A 165 -27.48 5.07 -3.47
CA CYS A 165 -28.15 3.89 -2.93
C CYS A 165 -29.68 4.08 -2.77
N ILE A 166 -30.18 5.32 -2.73
CA ILE A 166 -31.61 5.66 -2.77
C ILE A 166 -32.10 5.62 -4.22
N THR A 167 -31.46 6.38 -5.11
CA THR A 167 -31.84 6.48 -6.53
C THR A 167 -31.76 5.13 -7.25
N LEU A 168 -30.74 4.32 -6.95
CA LEU A 168 -30.48 3.02 -7.57
C LEU A 168 -30.86 1.84 -6.66
N ARG A 169 -31.81 2.02 -5.72
CA ARG A 169 -32.21 0.98 -4.75
C ARG A 169 -32.42 -0.41 -5.35
N LYS A 170 -33.06 -0.50 -6.52
CA LYS A 170 -33.33 -1.80 -7.19
C LYS A 170 -32.07 -2.57 -7.62
N TYR A 171 -30.94 -1.89 -7.73
CA TYR A 171 -29.64 -2.47 -8.08
C TYR A 171 -28.80 -2.84 -6.86
N LEU A 172 -29.28 -2.62 -5.63
CA LEU A 172 -28.59 -3.13 -4.45
C LEU A 172 -28.52 -4.67 -4.48
N PRO A 173 -27.45 -5.28 -3.93
CA PRO A 173 -27.27 -6.73 -3.90
C PRO A 173 -28.19 -7.45 -2.90
N PHE A 174 -29.18 -6.76 -2.34
CA PHE A 174 -30.13 -7.36 -1.41
C PHE A 174 -31.51 -6.73 -1.57
N GLU A 175 -32.52 -7.46 -1.13
CA GLU A 175 -33.88 -6.93 -1.03
C GLU A 175 -33.96 -6.02 0.20
N THR A 176 -34.33 -4.76 -0.03
CA THR A 176 -34.48 -3.77 1.03
C THR A 176 -35.93 -3.43 1.26
N ASP A 177 -36.26 -3.10 2.51
CA ASP A 177 -37.49 -2.40 2.84
C ASP A 177 -37.39 -0.94 2.33
N THR A 178 -38.46 -0.16 2.47
CA THR A 178 -38.44 1.27 2.16
C THR A 178 -37.30 1.94 2.94
N PRO A 179 -36.40 2.70 2.28
CA PRO A 179 -35.28 3.33 2.95
C PRO A 179 -35.78 4.29 4.04
N HIS A 180 -35.07 4.34 5.16
CA HIS A 180 -35.23 5.40 6.14
C HIS A 180 -34.46 6.64 5.69
N ARG A 181 -35.17 7.73 5.43
CA ARG A 181 -34.59 8.97 4.90
C ARG A 181 -34.80 10.10 5.89
N TYR A 182 -33.75 10.86 6.18
CA TYR A 182 -33.88 12.06 7.02
C TYR A 182 -34.69 13.13 6.32
N VAL A 183 -34.58 13.23 5.00
CA VAL A 183 -35.31 14.20 4.17
C VAL A 183 -36.82 14.12 4.40
N ASP A 184 -37.36 12.90 4.52
CA ASP A 184 -38.79 12.66 4.76
C ASP A 184 -39.27 13.26 6.10
N LYS A 185 -38.38 13.44 7.09
CA LYS A 185 -38.69 14.05 8.39
C LYS A 185 -38.52 15.57 8.42
N LEU A 186 -37.96 16.14 7.34
CA LEU A 186 -37.57 17.54 7.20
C LEU A 186 -38.46 18.30 6.21
N GLU A 187 -39.64 17.75 5.90
CA GLU A 187 -40.61 18.36 4.99
C GLU A 187 -40.88 19.83 5.35
N GLY A 188 -40.81 20.70 4.34
CA GLY A 188 -40.98 22.15 4.47
C GLY A 188 -39.72 22.93 4.91
N TYR A 189 -38.68 22.25 5.39
CA TYR A 189 -37.40 22.87 5.75
C TYR A 189 -36.34 22.67 4.66
N VAL A 190 -36.34 21.52 3.99
CA VAL A 190 -35.44 21.20 2.88
C VAL A 190 -36.23 20.79 1.64
N THR A 191 -35.60 20.93 0.47
CA THR A 191 -36.15 20.48 -0.82
C THR A 191 -35.48 19.19 -1.25
N ASP A 192 -36.25 18.11 -1.39
CA ASP A 192 -35.77 16.83 -1.92
C ASP A 192 -35.59 16.90 -3.45
N LEU A 193 -34.39 16.63 -3.95
CA LEU A 193 -34.12 16.55 -5.39
C LEU A 193 -34.36 15.15 -5.97
N HIS A 194 -34.68 14.14 -5.14
CA HIS A 194 -34.98 12.79 -5.61
C HIS A 194 -36.05 12.70 -6.72
N PRO A 195 -37.15 13.49 -6.72
CA PRO A 195 -38.15 13.44 -7.79
C PRO A 195 -37.59 13.78 -9.19
N ILE A 196 -36.48 14.51 -9.26
CA ILE A 196 -35.85 14.90 -10.52
C ILE A 196 -34.54 14.17 -10.79
N ILE A 197 -34.03 13.32 -9.90
CA ILE A 197 -32.79 12.58 -10.16
C ILE A 197 -33.14 11.14 -10.52
N THR A 198 -32.59 10.66 -11.63
CA THR A 198 -32.86 9.34 -12.20
C THR A 198 -31.58 8.52 -12.34
N LYS A 199 -31.69 7.24 -12.75
CA LYS A 199 -30.51 6.42 -13.03
C LYS A 199 -29.56 7.06 -14.05
N ALA A 200 -30.08 7.75 -15.06
CA ALA A 200 -29.25 8.40 -16.09
C ALA A 200 -28.42 9.57 -15.54
N ASP A 201 -28.79 10.06 -14.36
CA ASP A 201 -28.11 11.15 -13.67
C ASP A 201 -27.05 10.63 -12.70
N THR A 202 -26.80 9.32 -12.62
CA THR A 202 -25.79 8.69 -11.74
C THR A 202 -24.68 8.00 -12.52
N LEU A 203 -23.45 8.08 -12.03
CA LEU A 203 -22.29 7.38 -12.61
C LEU A 203 -22.16 5.98 -12.02
N PHE A 204 -21.75 4.97 -12.79
CA PHE A 204 -21.68 3.60 -12.27
C PHE A 204 -20.45 3.37 -11.36
N ASN A 205 -19.29 3.98 -11.71
CA ASN A 205 -18.01 3.85 -11.02
C ASN A 205 -17.76 4.94 -9.95
N ASP A 206 -18.73 5.83 -9.71
CA ASP A 206 -18.57 7.00 -8.85
C ASP A 206 -19.78 7.16 -7.90
N THR A 207 -19.59 7.86 -6.78
CA THR A 207 -20.64 8.15 -5.79
C THR A 207 -21.54 9.33 -6.16
N HIS A 208 -21.12 10.19 -7.09
CA HIS A 208 -21.78 11.45 -7.42
C HIS A 208 -22.78 11.30 -8.60
N ILE A 209 -23.58 12.34 -8.80
CA ILE A 209 -24.39 12.53 -10.01
C ILE A 209 -23.50 12.91 -11.21
N THR A 210 -23.99 12.77 -12.44
CA THR A 210 -23.26 13.15 -13.65
C THR A 210 -23.18 14.67 -13.79
N MET A 211 -22.12 15.20 -14.42
CA MET A 211 -22.05 16.64 -14.74
C MET A 211 -23.23 17.09 -15.61
N LYS A 212 -23.67 16.27 -16.57
CA LYS A 212 -24.84 16.56 -17.41
C LYS A 212 -26.13 16.79 -16.61
N SER A 213 -26.29 16.11 -15.46
CA SER A 213 -27.47 16.28 -14.60
C SER A 213 -27.59 17.70 -14.03
N SER A 214 -26.51 18.49 -14.03
CA SER A 214 -26.53 19.89 -13.61
C SER A 214 -27.49 20.77 -14.41
N LEU A 215 -27.61 20.50 -15.71
CA LEU A 215 -28.56 21.17 -16.59
C LEU A 215 -30.02 20.74 -16.33
N LYS A 216 -30.27 19.88 -15.35
CA LYS A 216 -31.60 19.51 -14.86
C LYS A 216 -31.82 20.03 -13.44
N VAL A 217 -30.83 19.82 -12.57
CA VAL A 217 -30.87 20.20 -11.15
C VAL A 217 -30.89 21.73 -10.97
N VAL A 218 -29.98 22.46 -11.62
CA VAL A 218 -29.89 23.92 -11.43
C VAL A 218 -31.12 24.66 -11.93
N PRO A 219 -31.68 24.38 -13.13
CA PRO A 219 -32.97 24.96 -13.54
C PRO A 219 -34.11 24.75 -12.56
N PHE A 220 -34.18 23.56 -11.94
CA PHE A 220 -35.20 23.26 -10.95
C PHE A 220 -35.01 24.09 -9.68
N ILE A 221 -33.78 24.21 -9.18
CA ILE A 221 -33.44 25.11 -8.06
C ILE A 221 -33.89 26.55 -8.35
N LEU A 222 -33.55 27.07 -9.53
CA LEU A 222 -33.91 28.43 -9.94
C LEU A 222 -35.43 28.63 -10.04
N SER A 223 -36.16 27.61 -10.50
CA SER A 223 -37.62 27.65 -10.57
C SER A 223 -38.27 27.89 -9.20
N LEU A 224 -37.69 27.31 -8.15
CA LEU A 224 -38.18 27.46 -6.78
C LEU A 224 -37.79 28.82 -6.18
N LEU A 225 -36.61 29.34 -6.49
CA LEU A 225 -36.14 30.63 -5.96
C LEU A 225 -36.76 31.85 -6.67
N HIS A 226 -37.13 31.71 -7.94
CA HIS A 226 -37.49 32.84 -8.81
C HIS A 226 -38.82 32.67 -9.57
N GLY A 227 -39.49 31.51 -9.46
CA GLY A 227 -40.88 31.32 -9.89
C GLY A 227 -41.12 31.11 -11.39
N GLN A 228 -40.07 31.07 -12.23
CA GLN A 228 -40.21 30.63 -13.64
C GLN A 228 -40.10 29.10 -13.74
N SER A 229 -40.51 28.50 -14.87
CA SER A 229 -40.43 27.04 -15.01
C SER A 229 -38.98 26.53 -15.16
N PRO A 230 -38.67 25.28 -14.76
CA PRO A 230 -37.36 24.69 -15.02
C PRO A 230 -36.97 24.71 -16.51
N GLU A 231 -37.91 24.53 -17.43
CA GLU A 231 -37.67 24.56 -18.88
C GLU A 231 -37.24 25.95 -19.37
N HIS A 232 -37.77 27.01 -18.75
CA HIS A 232 -37.36 28.38 -19.07
C HIS A 232 -35.87 28.58 -18.75
N TYR A 233 -35.44 28.23 -17.53
CA TYR A 233 -34.03 28.34 -17.14
C TYR A 233 -33.14 27.38 -17.93
N ARG A 234 -33.63 26.18 -18.23
CA ARG A 234 -32.92 25.22 -19.08
C ARG A 234 -32.59 25.83 -20.44
N LYS A 235 -33.57 26.44 -21.11
CA LYS A 235 -33.38 27.08 -22.41
C LYS A 235 -32.31 28.18 -22.34
N MET A 236 -32.34 29.03 -21.31
CA MET A 236 -31.33 30.08 -21.14
C MET A 236 -29.92 29.50 -20.92
N LEU A 237 -29.81 28.36 -20.22
CA LEU A 237 -28.53 27.68 -20.03
C LEU A 237 -28.02 26.99 -21.29
N ASP A 238 -28.89 26.39 -22.11
CA ASP A 238 -28.51 25.82 -23.40
C ASP A 238 -27.99 26.91 -24.38
N GLU A 239 -28.45 28.15 -24.22
CA GLU A 239 -27.90 29.30 -24.95
C GLU A 239 -26.47 29.65 -24.51
N ARG A 240 -26.09 29.35 -23.25
CA ARG A 240 -24.80 29.71 -22.62
C ARG A 240 -23.80 28.57 -22.43
N SER A 241 -24.22 27.32 -22.61
CA SER A 241 -23.40 26.13 -22.35
C SER A 241 -23.56 25.07 -23.44
N PHE A 242 -22.66 24.10 -23.46
CA PHE A 242 -22.69 22.93 -24.35
C PHE A 242 -22.08 21.71 -23.64
N LEU A 243 -22.30 20.51 -24.20
CA LEU A 243 -21.76 19.27 -23.66
C LEU A 243 -20.52 18.85 -24.46
N ILE A 244 -19.49 18.39 -23.78
CA ILE A 244 -18.34 17.71 -24.40
C ILE A 244 -18.16 16.31 -23.81
N PRO A 245 -17.79 15.30 -24.62
CA PRO A 245 -17.32 14.03 -24.10
C PRO A 245 -16.07 14.24 -23.24
N THR A 246 -16.00 13.56 -22.09
CA THR A 246 -14.85 13.58 -21.20
C THR A 246 -14.65 12.22 -20.54
N GLU A 247 -13.42 11.89 -20.20
CA GLU A 247 -13.09 10.70 -19.43
C GLU A 247 -13.25 11.01 -17.93
N HIS A 248 -13.93 10.12 -17.21
CA HIS A 248 -14.18 10.24 -15.77
C HIS A 248 -13.64 9.03 -15.02
N GLU A 249 -12.67 9.28 -14.13
CA GLU A 249 -12.18 8.29 -13.18
C GLU A 249 -13.01 8.34 -11.89
N GLY A 250 -13.76 7.27 -11.64
CA GLY A 250 -14.74 7.24 -10.54
C GLY A 250 -14.14 6.98 -9.16
N ASP A 251 -14.61 7.70 -8.15
CA ASP A 251 -14.08 7.59 -6.79
C ASP A 251 -14.27 6.19 -6.14
N LEU A 252 -15.26 5.40 -6.55
CA LEU A 252 -15.46 4.04 -6.04
C LEU A 252 -14.40 3.05 -6.52
N PHE A 253 -13.72 3.36 -7.63
CA PHE A 253 -12.65 2.54 -8.21
C PHE A 253 -11.25 2.99 -7.75
N ALA A 254 -11.14 4.10 -7.03
CA ALA A 254 -9.88 4.53 -6.43
C ALA A 254 -9.31 3.46 -5.48
N TYR A 255 -7.99 3.28 -5.45
CA TYR A 255 -7.31 2.24 -4.67
C TYR A 255 -7.76 2.12 -3.20
N LYS A 256 -7.93 3.28 -2.54
CA LYS A 256 -8.36 3.37 -1.13
C LYS A 256 -9.82 2.95 -0.91
N ASN A 257 -10.64 2.97 -1.95
CA ASN A 257 -12.07 2.66 -1.89
C ASN A 257 -12.38 1.27 -2.45
N TRP A 258 -11.60 0.79 -3.43
CA TRP A 258 -11.84 -0.47 -4.14
C TRP A 258 -11.70 -1.71 -3.25
N SER A 259 -12.79 -2.46 -3.10
CA SER A 259 -12.87 -3.64 -2.23
C SER A 259 -12.47 -4.97 -2.88
N TYR A 260 -12.18 -4.99 -4.19
CA TYR A 260 -11.96 -6.22 -4.95
C TYR A 260 -10.52 -6.30 -5.49
N GLN A 261 -10.17 -7.40 -6.16
CA GLN A 261 -8.89 -7.51 -6.88
C GLN A 261 -8.85 -6.52 -8.05
N ARG A 262 -7.65 -6.07 -8.44
CA ARG A 262 -7.45 -5.17 -9.60
C ARG A 262 -7.26 -5.96 -10.87
N ASP A 263 -8.28 -6.74 -11.19
CA ASP A 263 -8.33 -7.55 -12.39
C ASP A 263 -8.62 -6.69 -13.64
N ARG A 264 -8.80 -7.37 -14.77
CA ARG A 264 -9.17 -6.75 -16.04
C ARG A 264 -10.46 -5.92 -15.93
N PHE A 265 -11.43 -6.34 -15.11
CA PHE A 265 -12.67 -5.59 -14.93
C PHE A 265 -12.41 -4.23 -14.28
N HIS A 266 -11.55 -4.16 -13.26
CA HIS A 266 -11.13 -2.88 -12.67
C HIS A 266 -10.51 -1.96 -13.73
N GLN A 267 -9.57 -2.47 -14.51
CA GLN A 267 -8.85 -1.71 -15.55
C GLN A 267 -9.79 -1.18 -16.65
N GLU A 268 -10.76 -1.99 -17.08
CA GLU A 268 -11.70 -1.63 -18.15
C GLU A 268 -12.78 -0.63 -17.68
N ASN A 269 -13.04 -0.52 -16.38
CA ASN A 269 -14.19 0.21 -15.84
C ASN A 269 -13.82 1.33 -14.87
N SER A 270 -12.55 1.48 -14.49
CA SER A 270 -12.10 2.57 -13.61
C SER A 270 -12.26 3.95 -14.26
N ILE A 271 -12.15 3.99 -15.59
CA ILE A 271 -12.33 5.19 -16.42
C ILE A 271 -13.51 4.96 -17.35
N MET A 272 -14.42 5.94 -17.44
CA MET A 272 -15.56 5.87 -18.36
C MET A 272 -15.74 7.17 -19.13
N GLU A 273 -16.29 7.08 -20.35
CA GLU A 273 -16.73 8.26 -21.08
C GLU A 273 -18.05 8.79 -20.47
N THR A 274 -18.08 10.10 -20.22
CA THR A 274 -19.27 10.85 -19.78
C THR A 274 -19.31 12.19 -20.52
N GLU A 275 -20.25 13.06 -20.17
CA GLU A 275 -20.37 14.40 -20.74
C GLU A 275 -20.15 15.46 -19.65
N SER A 276 -19.20 16.38 -19.85
CA SER A 276 -19.06 17.60 -19.03
C SER A 276 -19.86 18.74 -19.64
N VAL A 277 -20.29 19.68 -18.77
CA VAL A 277 -20.95 20.91 -19.20
C VAL A 277 -19.90 22.00 -19.30
N GLU A 278 -19.70 22.56 -20.50
CA GLU A 278 -18.77 23.67 -20.75
C GLU A 278 -19.51 24.96 -21.08
N LEU A 279 -18.87 26.09 -20.77
CA LEU A 279 -19.43 27.41 -21.02
C LEU A 279 -19.00 27.94 -22.38
N LYS A 280 -19.93 28.57 -23.10
CA LYS A 280 -19.63 29.23 -24.39
C LYS A 280 -18.89 30.55 -24.20
N ASP A 281 -19.18 31.22 -23.10
CA ASP A 281 -18.63 32.53 -22.76
C ASP A 281 -17.48 32.38 -21.75
N GLU A 282 -16.48 33.26 -21.87
CA GLU A 282 -15.40 33.36 -20.89
C GLU A 282 -15.92 33.84 -19.53
N TYR A 283 -15.32 33.30 -18.46
CA TYR A 283 -15.56 33.70 -17.09
C TYR A 283 -14.21 33.87 -16.37
N GLU A 284 -14.21 34.66 -15.31
CA GLU A 284 -13.04 34.94 -14.50
C GLU A 284 -13.09 34.08 -13.23
N LYS A 285 -12.02 33.32 -12.98
CA LYS A 285 -11.77 32.72 -11.66
C LYS A 285 -10.96 33.71 -10.83
N VAL A 286 -11.56 34.22 -9.76
CA VAL A 286 -10.93 35.22 -8.88
C VAL A 286 -9.72 34.59 -8.18
N ASN A 287 -8.65 35.37 -8.01
CA ASN A 287 -7.45 34.88 -7.34
C ASN A 287 -7.79 34.49 -5.90
N PRO A 288 -7.42 33.28 -5.42
CA PRO A 288 -7.65 32.87 -4.04
C PRO A 288 -7.14 33.85 -2.99
N ASP A 289 -6.11 34.64 -3.30
CA ASP A 289 -5.58 35.66 -2.41
C ASP A 289 -6.52 36.85 -2.18
N GLU A 290 -7.47 37.08 -3.08
CA GLU A 290 -8.54 38.07 -2.92
C GLU A 290 -9.66 37.55 -2.00
N ILE A 291 -9.74 36.24 -1.75
CA ILE A 291 -10.70 35.65 -0.81
C ILE A 291 -10.13 35.83 0.62
N PRO A 292 -10.91 36.39 1.57
CA PRO A 292 -10.50 36.50 2.96
C PRO A 292 -10.02 35.15 3.51
N ALA A 293 -8.90 35.16 4.25
CA ALA A 293 -8.21 33.93 4.67
C ALA A 293 -9.14 32.92 5.36
N LYS A 294 -10.06 33.40 6.22
CA LYS A 294 -11.05 32.57 6.94
C LYS A 294 -12.10 31.88 6.07
N PHE A 295 -12.26 32.28 4.81
CA PHE A 295 -13.20 31.66 3.86
C PHE A 295 -12.50 30.89 2.75
N ARG A 296 -11.19 31.08 2.61
CA ARG A 296 -10.41 30.54 1.49
C ARG A 296 -10.34 29.02 1.51
N TYR A 297 -10.23 28.45 2.70
CA TYR A 297 -10.14 27.01 2.90
C TYR A 297 -11.05 26.57 4.04
N VAL A 298 -11.58 25.37 3.90
CA VAL A 298 -12.26 24.62 4.95
C VAL A 298 -11.58 23.28 4.99
N SER A 299 -10.80 23.02 6.04
CA SER A 299 -9.88 21.89 6.05
C SER A 299 -8.90 22.01 4.85
N ILE A 300 -8.71 20.96 4.07
CA ILE A 300 -7.86 20.96 2.85
C ILE A 300 -8.61 21.43 1.59
N ARG A 301 -9.89 21.79 1.72
CA ARG A 301 -10.75 22.06 0.57
C ARG A 301 -10.84 23.56 0.34
N GLN A 302 -10.60 23.97 -0.89
CA GLN A 302 -10.56 25.38 -1.28
C GLN A 302 -11.95 25.86 -1.72
N SER A 303 -12.39 26.99 -1.16
CA SER A 303 -13.57 27.72 -1.66
C SER A 303 -13.25 28.39 -3.00
N ARG A 304 -14.24 28.53 -3.87
CA ARG A 304 -14.02 29.04 -5.24
C ARG A 304 -14.89 30.25 -5.54
N HIS A 305 -14.33 31.25 -6.20
CA HIS A 305 -15.02 32.49 -6.54
C HIS A 305 -14.89 32.76 -8.04
N TYR A 306 -16.02 32.97 -8.69
CA TYR A 306 -16.11 33.19 -10.13
C TYR A 306 -16.93 34.44 -10.46
N ARG A 307 -16.56 35.12 -11.54
CA ARG A 307 -17.30 36.24 -12.15
C ARG A 307 -17.60 35.94 -13.61
N ASN A 308 -18.84 36.09 -14.03
CA ASN A 308 -19.28 35.88 -15.40
C ASN A 308 -20.19 37.03 -15.86
N LYS A 309 -19.69 37.91 -16.74
CA LYS A 309 -20.46 39.07 -17.24
C LYS A 309 -21.58 38.68 -18.21
N ASN A 310 -21.54 37.45 -18.72
CA ASN A 310 -22.48 36.92 -19.71
C ASN A 310 -23.47 35.92 -19.08
N SER A 311 -23.62 35.98 -17.75
CA SER A 311 -24.52 35.09 -17.01
C SER A 311 -25.99 35.25 -17.40
N VAL A 312 -26.78 34.22 -17.12
CA VAL A 312 -28.24 34.21 -17.30
C VAL A 312 -28.92 35.29 -16.44
N LEU A 313 -28.43 35.47 -15.22
CA LEU A 313 -28.95 36.39 -14.21
C LEU A 313 -27.89 37.41 -13.81
N ASP A 314 -28.29 38.67 -13.69
CA ASP A 314 -27.46 39.76 -13.13
C ASP A 314 -27.46 39.74 -11.59
N LYS A 315 -27.20 38.57 -11.01
CA LYS A 315 -27.27 38.28 -9.57
C LYS A 315 -25.97 37.71 -9.03
N LYS A 316 -25.74 37.86 -7.73
CA LYS A 316 -24.68 37.21 -6.96
C LYS A 316 -25.23 36.04 -6.15
N ALA A 317 -24.51 34.92 -6.11
CA ALA A 317 -24.90 33.77 -5.31
C ALA A 317 -23.77 33.27 -4.40
N ILE A 318 -24.10 32.89 -3.17
CA ILE A 318 -23.27 31.97 -2.38
C ILE A 318 -23.85 30.58 -2.56
N VAL A 319 -23.02 29.61 -2.90
CA VAL A 319 -23.37 28.19 -2.95
C VAL A 319 -22.61 27.47 -1.85
N ILE A 320 -23.31 27.06 -0.79
CA ILE A 320 -22.76 26.26 0.31
C ILE A 320 -22.88 24.80 -0.07
N HIS A 321 -21.77 24.06 -0.09
CA HIS A 321 -21.77 22.79 -0.81
C HIS A 321 -20.82 21.69 -0.31
N ASP A 322 -21.06 20.48 -0.85
CA ASP A 322 -20.21 19.30 -0.75
C ASP A 322 -19.60 18.91 -2.12
N SER A 323 -18.98 17.72 -2.19
CA SER A 323 -18.37 17.22 -3.43
C SER A 323 -19.35 16.90 -4.55
N THR A 324 -20.65 16.69 -4.27
CA THR A 324 -21.65 16.44 -5.31
C THR A 324 -21.94 17.70 -6.12
N THR A 325 -21.85 18.86 -5.48
CA THR A 325 -22.06 20.15 -6.15
C THR A 325 -20.92 20.54 -7.08
N GLU A 326 -19.76 19.90 -6.98
CA GLU A 326 -18.68 20.06 -7.97
C GLU A 326 -19.16 19.73 -9.39
N GLN A 327 -20.12 18.80 -9.50
CA GLN A 327 -20.75 18.40 -10.77
C GLN A 327 -21.67 19.50 -11.34
N LEU A 328 -22.00 20.52 -10.53
CA LEU A 328 -22.95 21.59 -10.84
C LEU A 328 -22.28 22.95 -11.10
N LEU A 329 -20.96 23.06 -10.91
CA LEU A 329 -20.25 24.35 -10.87
C LEU A 329 -20.45 25.18 -12.13
N ASN A 330 -20.18 24.60 -13.31
CA ASN A 330 -20.24 25.35 -14.57
C ASN A 330 -21.65 25.88 -14.82
N THR A 331 -22.70 25.13 -14.50
CA THR A 331 -24.08 25.59 -14.65
C THR A 331 -24.44 26.73 -13.71
N PHE A 332 -23.92 26.74 -12.48
CA PHE A 332 -24.05 27.89 -11.58
C PHE A 332 -23.27 29.12 -12.08
N ILE A 333 -22.05 28.93 -12.59
CA ILE A 333 -21.24 30.00 -13.19
C ILE A 333 -21.93 30.58 -14.44
N ALA A 334 -22.60 29.75 -15.24
CA ALA A 334 -23.42 30.21 -16.36
C ALA A 334 -24.63 31.02 -15.88
N THR A 335 -25.17 30.68 -14.72
CA THR A 335 -26.41 31.26 -14.23
C THR A 335 -26.20 32.64 -13.61
N TYR A 336 -25.16 32.82 -12.81
CA TYR A 336 -25.00 34.00 -11.95
C TYR A 336 -23.83 34.88 -12.37
N ARG A 337 -23.99 36.20 -12.23
CA ARG A 337 -22.91 37.17 -12.55
C ARG A 337 -21.69 36.94 -11.68
N GLU A 338 -21.91 36.57 -10.42
CA GLU A 338 -20.83 36.30 -9.48
C GLU A 338 -21.24 35.16 -8.54
N VAL A 339 -20.40 34.15 -8.40
CA VAL A 339 -20.68 32.98 -7.55
C VAL A 339 -19.52 32.72 -6.61
N PHE A 340 -19.85 32.53 -5.33
CA PHE A 340 -18.92 32.05 -4.32
C PHE A 340 -19.34 30.66 -3.83
N PHE A 341 -18.58 29.65 -4.22
CA PHE A 341 -18.73 28.27 -3.77
C PHE A 341 -17.98 28.09 -2.45
N TYR A 342 -18.73 28.03 -1.36
CA TYR A 342 -18.22 27.91 0.00
C TYR A 342 -18.28 26.45 0.47
N TRP A 343 -17.12 25.90 0.82
CA TRP A 343 -17.01 24.47 1.14
C TRP A 343 -17.55 24.11 2.54
N ASP A 344 -17.73 25.09 3.43
CA ASP A 344 -18.23 24.83 4.78
C ASP A 344 -19.73 24.64 4.76
N HIS A 345 -20.13 23.41 4.47
CA HIS A 345 -21.50 22.98 4.64
C HIS A 345 -21.78 22.57 6.08
N TRP A 346 -20.90 22.73 7.07
CA TRP A 346 -21.21 22.34 8.45
C TRP A 346 -21.66 23.53 9.28
N TYR A 347 -21.12 24.71 8.97
CA TYR A 347 -21.37 25.95 9.68
C TYR A 347 -21.82 27.09 8.75
N PHE A 348 -22.78 27.89 9.23
CA PHE A 348 -23.21 29.11 8.57
C PHE A 348 -22.43 30.31 9.11
N ASN A 349 -21.67 30.98 8.24
CA ASN A 349 -20.89 32.15 8.63
C ASN A 349 -21.54 33.46 8.15
N ARG A 350 -22.05 34.26 9.09
CA ARG A 350 -22.68 35.56 8.80
C ARG A 350 -21.71 36.54 8.12
N ASP A 351 -20.45 36.57 8.53
CA ASP A 351 -19.45 37.49 7.97
C ASP A 351 -19.22 37.23 6.48
N LEU A 352 -19.45 35.99 6.01
CA LEU A 352 -19.36 35.66 4.59
C LEU A 352 -20.44 36.37 3.79
N VAL A 353 -21.67 36.42 4.34
CA VAL A 353 -22.81 37.12 3.73
C VAL A 353 -22.56 38.62 3.70
N GLU A 354 -22.03 39.19 4.79
CA GLU A 354 -21.73 40.62 4.87
C GLU A 354 -20.62 41.05 3.91
N TRP A 355 -19.59 40.21 3.74
CA TRP A 355 -18.50 40.43 2.79
C TRP A 355 -18.97 40.31 1.34
N PHE A 356 -19.62 39.19 0.99
CA PHE A 356 -19.94 38.87 -0.40
C PHE A 356 -21.20 39.59 -0.91
N LYS A 357 -22.15 39.89 -0.02
CA LYS A 357 -23.45 40.53 -0.31
C LYS A 357 -24.24 39.80 -1.42
N PRO A 358 -24.60 38.52 -1.21
CA PRO A 358 -25.34 37.74 -2.21
C PRO A 358 -26.78 38.25 -2.39
N ASP A 359 -27.33 38.02 -3.58
CA ASP A 359 -28.78 38.10 -3.83
C ASP A 359 -29.47 36.79 -3.42
N ASP A 360 -28.79 35.66 -3.65
CA ASP A 360 -29.29 34.33 -3.35
C ASP A 360 -28.24 33.50 -2.59
N VAL A 361 -28.69 32.67 -1.65
CA VAL A 361 -27.86 31.68 -0.95
C VAL A 361 -28.47 30.29 -1.17
N ILE A 362 -27.67 29.39 -1.71
CA ILE A 362 -28.08 28.06 -2.12
C ILE A 362 -27.25 27.07 -1.32
N GLU A 363 -27.89 26.26 -0.50
CA GLU A 363 -27.24 25.18 0.23
C GLU A 363 -27.59 23.85 -0.43
N ILE A 364 -26.58 23.09 -0.85
CA ILE A 364 -26.75 21.80 -1.51
C ILE A 364 -25.93 20.76 -0.76
N ARG A 365 -26.60 19.68 -0.33
CA ARG A 365 -25.93 18.56 0.33
C ARG A 365 -26.43 17.23 -0.20
N THR A 366 -25.53 16.26 -0.23
CA THR A 366 -25.90 14.86 -0.39
C THR A 366 -26.56 14.37 0.89
N GLU A 367 -27.58 13.52 0.76
CA GLU A 367 -28.45 13.08 1.85
C GLU A 367 -27.68 12.52 3.06
N ARG A 368 -26.63 11.72 2.85
CA ARG A 368 -25.73 11.19 3.90
C ARG A 368 -25.04 12.23 4.77
N PHE A 369 -24.97 13.49 4.34
CA PHE A 369 -24.36 14.57 5.12
C PHE A 369 -25.37 15.33 6.00
N LEU A 370 -26.64 14.96 5.99
CA LEU A 370 -27.65 15.54 6.89
C LEU A 370 -27.47 15.11 8.35
N GLU A 371 -26.71 14.04 8.61
CA GLU A 371 -26.52 13.49 9.95
C GLU A 371 -25.44 14.17 10.80
N ASN A 372 -24.53 14.92 10.17
CA ASN A 372 -23.38 15.55 10.84
C ASN A 372 -23.42 17.10 11.03
N PRO A 373 -24.56 17.83 10.96
CA PRO A 373 -24.57 19.30 11.03
C PRO A 373 -24.28 19.84 12.44
N LEU A 374 -23.65 21.00 12.52
CA LEU A 374 -23.35 21.73 13.77
C LEU A 374 -24.51 22.63 14.25
N TYR A 375 -25.72 22.45 13.71
CA TYR A 375 -26.97 23.16 14.01
C TYR A 375 -26.87 24.66 14.40
N PRO A 376 -26.13 25.52 13.67
CA PRO A 376 -25.95 26.89 14.09
C PRO A 376 -27.25 27.70 14.06
N ILE A 377 -27.52 28.47 15.11
CA ILE A 377 -28.59 29.46 15.18
C ILE A 377 -27.99 30.85 14.97
N VAL A 378 -28.42 31.54 13.91
CA VAL A 378 -27.76 32.74 13.37
C VAL A 378 -27.57 33.87 14.41
N ASP A 379 -28.50 34.00 15.36
CA ASP A 379 -28.50 35.06 16.37
C ASP A 379 -28.02 34.62 17.77
N GLU A 380 -27.80 33.32 17.99
CA GLU A 380 -27.38 32.78 19.30
C GLU A 380 -25.89 32.34 19.26
N ASP A 381 -25.37 31.92 18.11
CA ASP A 381 -24.05 31.32 17.96
C ASP A 381 -23.04 32.27 17.30
N TYR A 382 -22.54 33.26 18.04
CA TYR A 382 -21.49 34.17 17.55
C TYR A 382 -20.09 33.55 17.51
N THR A 383 -19.88 32.47 18.27
CA THR A 383 -18.65 31.69 18.32
C THR A 383 -19.03 30.22 18.30
N VAL A 384 -19.07 29.61 17.11
CA VAL A 384 -19.15 28.15 17.05
C VAL A 384 -17.81 27.60 17.53
N ASN A 385 -17.87 26.98 18.70
CA ASN A 385 -16.78 26.17 19.22
C ASN A 385 -16.70 24.94 18.33
N TYR A 386 -15.87 25.04 17.29
CA TYR A 386 -15.53 23.87 16.51
C TYR A 386 -14.80 22.88 17.41
N PRO A 387 -15.20 21.60 17.41
CA PRO A 387 -14.41 20.59 18.08
C PRO A 387 -12.98 20.65 17.53
N ILE A 388 -12.00 20.70 18.42
CA ILE A 388 -10.61 20.52 18.04
C ILE A 388 -10.40 19.08 17.58
N THR A 389 -9.45 18.90 16.69
CA THR A 389 -8.99 17.61 16.20
C THR A 389 -7.49 17.51 16.42
N ILE A 390 -7.04 16.38 16.96
CA ILE A 390 -5.64 16.05 17.14
C ILE A 390 -5.22 15.09 16.02
N SER A 391 -4.18 15.45 15.27
CA SER A 391 -3.51 14.53 14.35
C SER A 391 -2.03 14.40 14.68
N LEU A 392 -1.55 13.16 14.68
CA LEU A 392 -0.12 12.84 14.75
C LEU A 392 0.39 12.74 13.32
N GLU A 393 1.16 13.74 12.87
CA GLU A 393 1.69 13.77 11.51
C GLU A 393 2.89 12.83 11.34
N ASP A 394 3.75 12.82 12.35
CA ASP A 394 4.98 12.06 12.36
C ASP A 394 5.32 11.65 13.80
N TYR A 395 5.89 10.46 13.96
CA TYR A 395 6.48 10.03 15.21
C TYR A 395 7.63 9.05 14.98
N ASP A 396 8.67 9.22 15.78
CA ASP A 396 9.90 8.44 15.76
C ASP A 396 10.22 8.00 17.19
N VAL A 397 10.58 6.74 17.36
CA VAL A 397 10.93 6.16 18.65
C VAL A 397 12.34 5.60 18.52
N ASP A 398 13.27 6.22 19.25
CA ASP A 398 14.60 5.68 19.48
C ASP A 398 14.66 5.04 20.88
N CYS A 399 15.82 4.45 21.21
CA CYS A 399 16.00 3.72 22.47
C CYS A 399 15.94 4.63 23.72
N ASP A 400 16.06 5.96 23.55
CA ASP A 400 16.13 6.91 24.65
C ASP A 400 15.13 8.07 24.56
N SER A 401 14.33 8.17 23.49
CA SER A 401 13.37 9.24 23.26
C SER A 401 12.23 8.90 22.28
N LEU A 402 11.10 9.59 22.46
CA LEU A 402 9.97 9.62 21.55
C LEU A 402 9.89 11.03 20.96
N LYS A 403 10.06 11.16 19.65
CA LYS A 403 9.88 12.41 18.91
C LYS A 403 8.57 12.34 18.16
N PHE A 404 7.79 13.41 18.16
CA PHE A 404 6.60 13.48 17.33
C PHE A 404 6.19 14.90 16.97
N THR A 405 5.45 15.01 15.88
CA THR A 405 4.79 16.23 15.42
C THR A 405 3.28 16.06 15.55
N LEU A 406 2.68 16.91 16.38
CA LEU A 406 1.25 16.96 16.62
C LEU A 406 0.65 18.18 15.94
N ASN A 407 -0.47 18.01 15.26
CA ASN A 407 -1.34 19.10 14.86
C ASN A 407 -2.57 19.13 15.75
N VAL A 408 -2.85 20.29 16.35
CA VAL A 408 -4.11 20.56 17.02
C VAL A 408 -4.80 21.66 16.23
N THR A 409 -5.87 21.29 15.55
CA THR A 409 -6.59 22.21 14.70
C THR A 409 -8.06 22.22 15.06
N ASP A 410 -8.77 23.29 14.73
CA ASP A 410 -10.21 23.24 14.71
C ASP A 410 -10.72 22.35 13.55
N TYR A 411 -12.03 22.18 13.47
CA TYR A 411 -12.67 21.45 12.37
C TYR A 411 -12.35 22.03 10.97
N CYS A 412 -12.06 23.33 10.89
CA CYS A 412 -11.64 24.02 9.66
C CYS A 412 -10.14 23.82 9.35
N ARG A 413 -9.43 23.00 10.15
CA ARG A 413 -7.97 22.82 10.15
C ARG A 413 -7.16 24.09 10.40
N MET A 414 -7.76 25.10 11.02
CA MET A 414 -6.99 26.24 11.48
C MET A 414 -6.19 25.82 12.72
N PRO A 415 -4.88 26.12 12.77
CA PRO A 415 -4.08 25.89 13.97
C PRO A 415 -4.72 26.56 15.19
N VAL A 416 -5.02 25.77 16.22
CA VAL A 416 -5.57 26.27 17.48
C VAL A 416 -4.47 26.28 18.52
N GLU A 417 -4.47 27.31 19.36
CA GLU A 417 -3.67 27.29 20.58
C GLU A 417 -4.40 26.46 21.63
N SER A 418 -3.75 25.41 22.12
CA SER A 418 -4.41 24.41 22.96
C SER A 418 -3.53 23.99 24.13
N ASN A 419 -4.16 23.69 25.26
CA ASN A 419 -3.49 23.04 26.38
C ASN A 419 -3.36 21.54 26.07
N VAL A 420 -2.15 21.06 25.80
CA VAL A 420 -1.88 19.67 25.45
C VAL A 420 -1.26 18.95 26.64
N LYS A 421 -1.86 17.83 27.02
CA LYS A 421 -1.38 16.89 28.03
C LYS A 421 -0.93 15.61 27.34
N VAL A 422 0.28 15.15 27.64
CA VAL A 422 0.84 13.93 27.07
C VAL A 422 1.12 12.93 28.17
N PHE A 423 0.70 11.70 27.95
CA PHE A 423 0.84 10.56 28.85
C PHE A 423 1.56 9.41 28.14
N ILE A 424 2.40 8.69 28.86
CA ILE A 424 2.95 7.38 28.47
C ILE A 424 2.55 6.39 29.56
N ASP A 425 1.83 5.32 29.22
CA ASP A 425 1.29 4.32 30.16
C ASP A 425 0.57 4.96 31.36
N GLU A 426 -0.36 5.87 31.08
CA GLU A 426 -1.10 6.66 32.08
C GLU A 426 -0.26 7.69 32.87
N VAL A 427 1.08 7.69 32.77
CA VAL A 427 1.96 8.65 33.44
C VAL A 427 2.05 9.93 32.63
N LYS A 428 1.62 11.06 33.22
CA LYS A 428 1.73 12.39 32.56
C LYS A 428 3.18 12.82 32.46
N VAL A 429 3.69 12.91 31.25
CA VAL A 429 5.09 13.27 30.94
C VAL A 429 5.25 14.71 30.46
N ASN A 430 4.18 15.33 29.95
CA ASN A 430 4.20 16.73 29.50
C ASN A 430 2.81 17.39 29.66
N GLU A 431 2.78 18.69 29.94
CA GLU A 431 1.60 19.55 29.90
C GLU A 431 2.01 20.99 29.56
N GLY A 432 1.27 21.65 28.65
CA GLY A 432 1.50 23.06 28.33
C GLY A 432 0.55 23.60 27.28
N PHE A 433 0.54 24.92 27.12
CA PHE A 433 -0.15 25.58 26.01
C PHE A 433 0.78 25.69 24.81
N TYR A 434 0.30 25.20 23.67
CA TYR A 434 1.08 25.13 22.44
C TYR A 434 0.27 25.66 21.26
N LYS A 435 0.97 26.31 20.33
CA LYS A 435 0.44 26.66 19.02
C LYS A 435 0.81 25.57 18.02
N SER A 436 -0.17 25.06 17.28
CA SER A 436 0.06 24.04 16.24
C SER A 436 0.87 24.59 15.04
N PRO A 437 1.76 23.81 14.40
CA PRO A 437 2.19 22.44 14.75
C PRO A 437 3.07 22.39 15.99
N ILE A 438 2.95 21.31 16.76
CA ILE A 438 3.66 21.10 18.03
C ILE A 438 4.68 20.00 17.84
N HIS A 439 5.96 20.35 17.99
CA HIS A 439 7.06 19.39 17.95
C HIS A 439 7.48 19.03 19.37
N MET A 440 7.42 17.74 19.72
CA MET A 440 7.80 17.25 21.04
C MET A 440 8.91 16.20 20.93
N LYS A 441 9.84 16.22 21.90
CA LYS A 441 10.81 15.17 22.17
C LYS A 441 10.71 14.79 23.64
N LEU A 442 10.33 13.55 23.93
CA LEU A 442 10.14 13.04 25.28
C LEU A 442 11.23 12.00 25.59
N PRO A 443 11.93 12.08 26.74
CA PRO A 443 12.91 11.07 27.11
C PRO A 443 12.21 9.76 27.52
N LEU A 444 12.74 8.62 27.03
CA LEU A 444 12.24 7.27 27.31
C LEU A 444 13.18 6.44 28.19
N SER A 445 14.32 6.99 28.62
CA SER A 445 15.35 6.27 29.39
C SER A 445 14.90 5.67 30.73
N SER A 446 13.70 6.03 31.22
CA SER A 446 13.10 5.48 32.45
C SER A 446 12.04 4.40 32.21
N TYR A 447 11.69 4.13 30.95
CA TYR A 447 10.70 3.13 30.57
C TYR A 447 11.41 1.82 30.22
N SER A 448 10.79 0.69 30.59
CA SER A 448 11.30 -0.64 30.24
C SER A 448 11.10 -0.93 28.76
N THR A 449 11.86 -1.85 28.17
CA THR A 449 11.56 -2.31 26.80
C THR A 449 10.20 -3.00 26.73
N GLY A 450 9.45 -2.80 25.65
CA GLY A 450 8.09 -3.33 25.49
C GLY A 450 7.14 -2.39 24.74
N ASP A 451 5.87 -2.75 24.67
CA ASP A 451 4.82 -1.89 24.11
C ASP A 451 4.34 -0.90 25.18
N HIS A 452 4.30 0.38 24.81
CA HIS A 452 3.79 1.49 25.62
C HIS A 452 2.63 2.18 24.91
N GLU A 453 1.79 2.89 25.66
CA GLU A 453 0.71 3.70 25.11
C GLU A 453 1.00 5.19 25.24
N LEU A 454 1.14 5.87 24.10
CA LEU A 454 1.10 7.33 24.00
C LEU A 454 -0.35 7.80 23.97
N ARG A 455 -0.75 8.54 25.01
CA ARG A 455 -2.07 9.18 25.07
C ARG A 455 -1.90 10.69 25.12
N ILE A 456 -2.50 11.39 24.16
CA ILE A 456 -2.44 12.85 24.02
C ILE A 456 -3.85 13.40 24.18
N VAL A 457 -4.03 14.34 25.10
CA VAL A 457 -5.30 15.05 25.29
C VAL A 457 -5.05 16.53 25.07
N ALA A 458 -5.70 17.13 24.08
CA ALA A 458 -5.65 18.57 23.86
C ALA A 458 -6.96 19.19 24.36
N PHE A 459 -6.87 20.41 24.89
CA PHE A 459 -8.02 21.22 25.29
C PHE A 459 -7.96 22.57 24.58
N ASP A 460 -9.07 23.00 23.98
CA ASP A 460 -9.20 24.35 23.44
C ASP A 460 -9.33 25.39 24.58
N THR A 461 -9.42 26.67 24.23
CA THR A 461 -9.59 27.76 25.21
C THR A 461 -10.93 27.71 25.96
N ASN A 462 -11.89 26.93 25.48
CA ASN A 462 -13.22 26.77 26.07
C ASN A 462 -13.36 25.49 26.90
N GLY A 463 -12.30 24.68 26.98
CA GLY A 463 -12.27 23.42 27.71
C GLY A 463 -12.84 22.22 26.94
N GLN A 464 -13.16 22.34 25.65
CA GLN A 464 -13.44 21.19 24.80
C GLN A 464 -12.15 20.41 24.56
N SER A 465 -12.23 19.09 24.61
CA SER A 465 -11.08 18.22 24.43
C SER A 465 -11.23 17.23 23.29
N ASP A 466 -10.11 16.92 22.66
CA ASP A 466 -9.97 15.73 21.83
C ASP A 466 -8.85 14.85 22.40
N GLU A 467 -8.87 13.57 22.04
CA GLU A 467 -7.92 12.59 22.55
C GLU A 467 -7.40 11.69 21.43
N LEU A 468 -6.08 11.49 21.42
CA LEU A 468 -5.39 10.57 20.54
C LEU A 468 -4.65 9.52 21.38
N CYS A 469 -4.94 8.24 21.13
CA CYS A 469 -4.17 7.11 21.66
C CYS A 469 -3.39 6.41 20.55
N ARG A 470 -2.12 6.12 20.82
CA ARG A 470 -1.21 5.37 19.93
C ARG A 470 -0.31 4.46 20.75
N SER A 471 -0.31 3.17 20.45
CA SER A 471 0.72 2.30 20.97
C SER A 471 2.04 2.56 20.25
N PHE A 472 3.13 2.55 21.01
CA PHE A 472 4.48 2.58 20.46
C PHE A 472 5.39 1.62 21.25
N PRO A 473 6.26 0.89 20.57
CA PRO A 473 7.23 0.01 21.22
C PRO A 473 8.51 0.76 21.59
N LEU A 474 9.06 0.51 22.78
CA LEU A 474 10.38 0.93 23.22
C LEU A 474 11.37 -0.23 23.17
N TYR A 475 12.56 0.05 22.64
CA TYR A 475 13.54 -0.96 22.27
C TYR A 475 14.83 -0.87 23.06
N GLU A 476 15.46 -2.03 23.22
CA GLU A 476 16.85 -2.09 23.63
C GLU A 476 17.74 -1.65 22.45
N GLY A 477 18.75 -0.83 22.71
CA GLY A 477 19.72 -0.44 21.69
C GLY A 477 20.54 -1.65 21.23
N LEU A 478 20.26 -2.16 20.03
CA LEU A 478 20.85 -3.40 19.51
C LEU A 478 22.35 -3.29 19.22
N ASP A 479 22.85 -2.09 18.89
CA ASP A 479 24.28 -1.88 18.58
C ASP A 479 25.20 -2.43 19.66
N SER A 480 24.88 -2.13 20.92
CA SER A 480 25.66 -2.59 22.07
C SER A 480 25.65 -4.11 22.25
N MET A 481 24.62 -4.81 21.75
CA MET A 481 24.52 -6.27 21.83
C MET A 481 25.42 -6.97 20.82
N PHE A 482 25.82 -6.28 19.75
CA PHE A 482 26.66 -6.83 18.70
C PHE A 482 28.15 -6.52 18.92
N ASP A 483 28.48 -5.62 19.85
CA ASP A 483 29.86 -5.30 20.20
C ASP A 483 30.66 -6.54 20.61
N GLY A 484 31.77 -6.78 19.92
CA GLY A 484 32.66 -7.92 20.16
C GLY A 484 32.26 -9.24 19.51
N LEU A 485 31.11 -9.31 18.81
CA LEU A 485 30.76 -10.46 17.98
C LEU A 485 31.50 -10.43 16.64
N LYS A 486 31.76 -11.61 16.06
CA LYS A 486 32.27 -11.76 14.68
C LYS A 486 31.13 -11.71 13.68
N ILE A 487 30.61 -12.85 13.19
CA ILE A 487 29.52 -12.89 12.21
C ILE A 487 28.32 -13.71 12.73
N THR A 488 28.44 -14.32 13.92
CA THR A 488 27.41 -15.21 14.46
C THR A 488 26.87 -14.69 15.79
N LEU A 489 25.53 -14.67 15.88
CA LEU A 489 24.76 -14.44 17.08
C LEU A 489 24.06 -15.74 17.50
N LYS A 490 24.29 -16.17 18.74
CA LYS A 490 23.61 -17.30 19.35
C LYS A 490 22.26 -16.84 19.90
N GLY A 491 21.19 -17.45 19.40
CA GLY A 491 19.83 -17.29 19.88
C GLY A 491 19.45 -18.24 21.02
N LYS A 492 18.17 -18.22 21.36
CA LYS A 492 17.50 -19.15 22.27
C LYS A 492 17.37 -20.53 21.62
N LYS A 493 17.31 -21.58 22.44
CA LYS A 493 17.18 -22.98 21.98
C LYS A 493 18.27 -23.40 20.97
N ASP A 494 19.47 -22.88 21.15
CA ASP A 494 20.65 -23.17 20.30
C ASP A 494 20.42 -22.90 18.80
N THR A 495 19.64 -21.86 18.46
CA THR A 495 19.61 -21.33 17.10
C THR A 495 20.76 -20.33 16.87
N PHE A 496 21.12 -20.14 15.61
CA PHE A 496 22.21 -19.27 15.22
C PHE A 496 21.79 -18.38 14.06
N PHE A 497 22.11 -17.09 14.21
CA PHE A 497 21.81 -16.03 13.26
C PHE A 497 23.08 -15.36 12.78
N ARG A 498 22.99 -14.71 11.64
CA ARG A 498 24.08 -13.92 11.07
C ARG A 498 24.00 -12.48 11.57
N VAL A 499 25.14 -11.93 11.99
CA VAL A 499 25.33 -10.53 12.38
C VAL A 499 26.57 -9.97 11.69
N HIS A 500 26.75 -8.66 11.68
CA HIS A 500 27.93 -7.98 11.11
C HIS A 500 28.29 -8.39 9.68
N ASP A 501 27.28 -8.72 8.86
CA ASP A 501 27.50 -8.87 7.44
C ASP A 501 27.38 -7.53 6.71
N ARG A 502 27.66 -7.51 5.39
CA ARG A 502 27.61 -6.28 4.60
C ARG A 502 26.21 -5.66 4.53
N ASN A 503 25.18 -6.44 4.84
CA ASN A 503 23.77 -6.09 4.74
C ASN A 503 23.18 -5.72 6.11
N SER A 504 23.86 -6.09 7.20
CA SER A 504 23.41 -5.88 8.57
C SER A 504 22.03 -6.47 8.84
N GLU A 505 21.77 -7.71 8.39
CA GLU A 505 20.47 -8.42 8.42
C GLU A 505 19.61 -8.10 9.68
N ILE A 506 20.13 -8.36 10.88
CA ILE A 506 19.35 -8.15 12.12
C ILE A 506 19.07 -6.66 12.38
N LEU A 507 20.03 -5.77 12.09
CA LEU A 507 19.80 -4.33 12.24
C LEU A 507 18.75 -3.84 11.23
N GLN A 508 18.81 -4.32 9.98
CA GLN A 508 17.82 -3.99 8.95
C GLN A 508 16.38 -4.27 9.43
N HIS A 509 16.17 -5.38 10.13
CA HIS A 509 14.84 -5.79 10.57
C HIS A 509 14.41 -5.25 11.92
N TYR A 510 15.36 -5.06 12.84
CA TYR A 510 15.03 -4.85 14.25
C TYR A 510 15.58 -3.55 14.83
N ASP A 511 16.47 -2.84 14.13
CA ASP A 511 16.90 -1.49 14.51
C ASP A 511 16.08 -0.44 13.75
N ARG A 512 15.25 0.31 14.49
CA ARG A 512 14.42 1.38 13.89
C ARG A 512 15.23 2.57 13.41
N THR A 513 16.44 2.74 13.91
CA THR A 513 17.35 3.79 13.47
C THR A 513 18.08 3.40 12.18
N TYR A 514 18.03 2.11 11.80
CA TYR A 514 18.55 1.64 10.53
C TYR A 514 17.78 2.30 9.39
N THR A 515 18.49 3.09 8.58
CA THR A 515 17.94 3.67 7.37
C THR A 515 18.18 2.71 6.21
N PRO A 516 17.12 2.12 5.62
CA PRO A 516 17.25 1.26 4.44
C PRO A 516 18.01 1.98 3.35
N ARG A 517 18.98 1.30 2.74
CA ARG A 517 19.75 1.84 1.59
C ARG A 517 18.93 1.78 0.29
N ILE A 518 17.85 1.00 0.29
CA ILE A 518 16.88 0.89 -0.80
C ILE A 518 15.94 2.09 -0.85
N ASP A 519 15.99 2.79 -1.97
CA ASP A 519 14.95 3.67 -2.53
C ASP A 519 13.85 2.80 -3.17
N ALA A 520 12.75 2.59 -2.44
CA ALA A 520 11.65 1.71 -2.87
C ALA A 520 11.01 2.19 -4.18
N ASP A 521 10.89 3.51 -4.40
CA ASP A 521 10.28 4.07 -5.60
C ASP A 521 11.11 3.72 -6.85
N LYS A 522 12.42 3.91 -6.80
CA LYS A 522 13.32 3.51 -7.90
C LYS A 522 13.35 2.00 -8.11
N PHE A 523 13.19 1.21 -7.05
CA PHE A 523 13.11 -0.24 -7.18
C PHE A 523 11.84 -0.61 -7.95
N ASN A 524 10.68 -0.10 -7.53
CA ASN A 524 9.41 -0.36 -8.16
C ASN A 524 9.38 0.12 -9.63
N GLU A 525 9.98 1.27 -9.95
CA GLU A 525 10.18 1.74 -11.33
C GLU A 525 11.00 0.75 -12.16
N CYS A 526 12.14 0.29 -11.63
CA CYS A 526 12.98 -0.71 -12.29
C CYS A 526 12.21 -2.02 -12.51
N MET A 527 11.42 -2.45 -11.54
CA MET A 527 10.61 -3.66 -11.64
C MET A 527 9.50 -3.56 -12.69
N ALA A 528 8.80 -2.43 -12.72
CA ALA A 528 7.79 -2.14 -13.74
C ALA A 528 8.40 -2.19 -15.15
N PHE A 529 9.60 -1.64 -15.33
CA PHE A 529 10.33 -1.73 -16.59
C PHE A 529 10.68 -3.16 -16.98
N LYS A 530 11.30 -3.94 -16.07
CA LYS A 530 11.67 -5.35 -16.33
C LYS A 530 10.44 -6.17 -16.76
N ARG A 531 9.31 -5.98 -16.06
CA ARG A 531 8.04 -6.64 -16.41
C ARG A 531 7.49 -6.20 -17.74
N SER A 532 7.46 -4.90 -18.02
CA SER A 532 7.01 -4.37 -19.32
C SER A 532 7.85 -4.95 -20.46
N PHE A 533 9.17 -5.00 -20.29
CA PHE A 533 10.09 -5.57 -21.27
C PHE A 533 9.91 -7.07 -21.47
N ALA A 534 9.72 -7.85 -20.40
CA ALA A 534 9.45 -9.28 -20.47
C ALA A 534 8.08 -9.56 -21.13
N THR A 535 7.05 -8.80 -20.74
CA THR A 535 5.69 -8.88 -21.31
C THR A 535 5.69 -8.58 -22.80
N GLY A 536 6.46 -7.58 -23.24
CA GLY A 536 6.65 -7.26 -24.65
C GLY A 536 7.26 -8.40 -25.49
N ARG A 537 7.85 -9.42 -24.85
CA ARG A 537 8.36 -10.65 -25.46
C ARG A 537 7.52 -11.89 -25.13
N ASN A 538 6.35 -11.72 -24.53
CA ASN A 538 5.51 -12.83 -24.07
C ASN A 538 6.22 -13.76 -23.05
N VAL A 539 7.06 -13.18 -22.19
CA VAL A 539 7.80 -13.89 -21.13
C VAL A 539 7.18 -13.54 -19.78
N SER A 540 6.79 -14.56 -19.00
CA SER A 540 6.32 -14.37 -17.62
C SER A 540 7.47 -13.91 -16.74
N TYR A 541 7.26 -12.91 -15.89
CA TYR A 541 8.29 -12.37 -15.01
C TYR A 541 7.76 -12.26 -13.58
N SER A 542 8.39 -12.97 -12.65
CA SER A 542 8.01 -13.01 -11.24
C SER A 542 9.21 -12.80 -10.33
N VAL A 543 9.00 -12.09 -9.21
CA VAL A 543 10.02 -11.87 -8.17
C VAL A 543 9.60 -12.59 -6.92
N PHE A 544 10.55 -13.26 -6.27
CA PHE A 544 10.36 -13.98 -5.03
C PHE A 544 11.39 -13.52 -4.00
N CYS A 545 10.92 -13.25 -2.79
CA CYS A 545 11.77 -12.97 -1.64
C CYS A 545 11.84 -14.20 -0.73
N ILE A 546 13.05 -14.69 -0.50
CA ILE A 546 13.33 -15.63 0.57
C ILE A 546 13.56 -14.79 1.83
N PRO A 547 12.68 -14.88 2.85
CA PRO A 547 12.86 -14.12 4.08
C PRO A 547 14.17 -14.50 4.76
N ASP A 548 14.77 -13.55 5.46
CA ASP A 548 15.94 -13.83 6.28
C ASP A 548 15.58 -14.76 7.46
N LYS A 549 16.53 -15.59 7.90
CA LYS A 549 16.30 -16.56 8.99
C LYS A 549 15.84 -15.86 10.28
N SER A 550 16.33 -14.66 10.54
CA SER A 550 15.94 -13.85 11.70
C SER A 550 14.47 -13.40 11.69
N ILE A 551 13.80 -13.41 10.53
CA ILE A 551 12.37 -13.09 10.39
C ILE A 551 11.52 -14.30 10.77
N ILE A 552 11.87 -15.48 10.25
CA ILE A 552 11.12 -16.73 10.48
C ILE A 552 11.30 -17.25 11.91
N LEU A 553 12.52 -17.17 12.44
CA LEU A 553 12.86 -17.65 13.79
C LEU A 553 12.95 -16.51 14.81
N ARG A 554 12.11 -15.47 14.67
CA ARG A 554 12.17 -14.25 15.49
C ARG A 554 12.08 -14.53 16.99
N GLU A 555 11.25 -15.48 17.41
CA GLU A 555 11.04 -15.84 18.82
C GLU A 555 12.29 -16.48 19.45
N HIS A 556 13.22 -16.94 18.60
CA HIS A 556 14.50 -17.47 19.02
C HIS A 556 15.61 -16.41 19.11
N LEU A 557 15.36 -15.15 18.79
CA LEU A 557 16.35 -14.09 19.01
C LEU A 557 16.60 -13.89 20.52
N PRO A 558 17.84 -13.53 20.92
CA PRO A 558 18.23 -13.44 22.34
C PRO A 558 17.67 -12.21 23.05
N PHE A 559 17.04 -11.28 22.33
CA PHE A 559 16.36 -10.09 22.84
C PHE A 559 14.84 -10.19 22.60
N ASN A 560 14.09 -9.26 23.18
CA ASN A 560 12.67 -9.12 22.87
C ASN A 560 12.52 -8.43 21.52
N THR A 561 11.81 -9.08 20.60
CA THR A 561 11.63 -8.61 19.22
C THR A 561 10.21 -8.08 19.04
N VAL A 562 10.08 -6.98 18.32
CA VAL A 562 8.80 -6.59 17.70
C VAL A 562 8.60 -7.30 16.37
N ASN A 563 7.50 -6.98 15.69
CA ASN A 563 7.38 -7.26 14.26
C ASN A 563 8.57 -6.64 13.51
N PRO A 564 9.27 -7.43 12.67
CA PRO A 564 10.40 -6.94 11.90
C PRO A 564 9.96 -5.83 10.95
N ILE A 565 10.82 -4.83 10.76
CA ILE A 565 10.69 -3.85 9.67
C ILE A 565 11.27 -4.51 8.43
N ARG A 566 10.40 -4.84 7.47
CA ARG A 566 10.81 -5.54 6.26
C ARG A 566 10.86 -4.57 5.12
N VAL A 567 11.96 -4.62 4.37
CA VAL A 567 12.10 -3.81 3.15
C VAL A 567 11.02 -4.16 2.15
N ILE A 568 10.69 -5.45 2.06
CA ILE A 568 9.73 -5.95 1.08
C ILE A 568 8.31 -5.45 1.31
N ASP A 569 7.95 -5.03 2.53
CA ASP A 569 6.61 -4.46 2.82
C ASP A 569 6.38 -3.13 2.09
N LYS A 570 7.46 -2.51 1.59
CA LYS A 570 7.43 -1.28 0.79
C LYS A 570 7.58 -1.53 -0.71
N LEU A 571 7.79 -2.78 -1.13
CA LEU A 571 8.04 -3.13 -2.53
C LEU A 571 6.76 -3.69 -3.15
N ASP A 572 6.44 -3.24 -4.35
CA ASP A 572 5.25 -3.70 -5.06
C ASP A 572 5.53 -5.03 -5.77
N ASP A 573 4.53 -5.92 -5.73
CA ASP A 573 4.49 -7.17 -6.52
C ASP A 573 5.70 -8.10 -6.33
N VAL A 574 6.28 -8.13 -5.12
CA VAL A 574 7.25 -9.13 -4.69
C VAL A 574 6.49 -10.25 -3.98
N ASN A 575 6.67 -11.49 -4.43
CA ASN A 575 6.06 -12.64 -3.77
C ASN A 575 6.89 -13.01 -2.54
N ASP A 576 6.35 -12.74 -1.35
CA ASP A 576 6.99 -13.08 -0.08
C ASP A 576 6.78 -14.55 0.27
N LEU A 577 7.89 -15.28 0.46
CA LEU A 577 7.85 -16.71 0.79
C LEU A 577 7.73 -16.98 2.30
N SER A 578 7.60 -15.95 3.13
CA SER A 578 7.52 -16.11 4.59
C SER A 578 6.34 -16.95 5.06
N GLU A 579 5.21 -16.91 4.36
CA GLU A 579 4.02 -17.69 4.71
C GLU A 579 4.20 -19.20 4.46
N TYR A 580 5.20 -19.60 3.67
CA TYR A 580 5.46 -20.98 3.26
C TYR A 580 6.65 -21.61 3.98
N LEU A 581 7.29 -20.86 4.88
CA LEU A 581 8.46 -21.26 5.62
C LEU A 581 8.17 -21.34 7.11
N THR A 582 8.76 -22.35 7.73
CA THR A 582 8.74 -22.59 9.16
C THR A 582 10.16 -22.61 9.70
N GLY A 583 10.30 -22.57 11.03
CA GLY A 583 11.62 -22.62 11.66
C GLY A 583 12.46 -23.84 11.29
N ASP A 584 11.82 -24.98 11.05
CA ASP A 584 12.47 -26.25 10.70
C ASP A 584 13.01 -26.27 9.26
N ASP A 585 12.61 -25.30 8.43
CA ASP A 585 13.05 -25.21 7.05
C ASP A 585 14.46 -24.62 6.89
N TYR A 586 14.97 -23.96 7.93
CA TYR A 586 16.33 -23.42 7.95
C TYR A 586 17.30 -24.40 8.60
N LEU A 587 18.49 -24.51 8.02
CA LEU A 587 19.56 -25.30 8.61
C LEU A 587 20.00 -24.66 9.93
N LEU A 588 20.07 -25.46 11.00
CA LEU A 588 20.39 -24.96 12.33
C LEU A 588 21.71 -24.19 12.38
N ASN A 589 22.72 -24.67 11.64
CA ASN A 589 24.08 -24.15 11.64
C ASN A 589 24.42 -23.19 10.47
N ASP A 590 23.44 -22.80 9.66
CA ASP A 590 23.61 -21.90 8.51
C ASP A 590 22.45 -20.89 8.43
N THR A 591 22.53 -19.92 7.51
CA THR A 591 21.38 -19.05 7.15
C THR A 591 20.55 -19.63 6.00
N LYS A 592 21.03 -20.71 5.38
CA LYS A 592 20.39 -21.36 4.23
C LYS A 592 19.22 -22.24 4.64
N LEU A 593 18.29 -22.40 3.71
CA LEU A 593 17.22 -23.39 3.75
C LEU A 593 17.75 -24.82 3.56
N SER A 594 17.00 -25.79 4.03
CA SER A 594 17.23 -27.21 3.74
C SER A 594 16.87 -27.54 2.30
N ASP A 595 17.52 -28.54 1.71
CA ASP A 595 17.22 -28.95 0.32
C ASP A 595 15.76 -29.43 0.16
N GLU A 596 15.15 -30.02 1.19
CA GLU A 596 13.74 -30.47 1.17
C GLU A 596 12.78 -29.29 1.12
N SER A 597 12.99 -28.29 1.98
CA SER A 597 12.20 -27.06 1.99
C SER A 597 12.28 -26.32 0.65
N CYS A 598 13.45 -26.39 -0.01
CA CYS A 598 13.63 -25.80 -1.34
C CYS A 598 12.83 -26.50 -2.44
N ILE A 599 12.52 -27.80 -2.33
CA ILE A 599 11.60 -28.47 -3.27
C ILE A 599 10.20 -27.86 -3.17
N ARG A 600 9.69 -27.70 -1.93
CA ARG A 600 8.36 -27.11 -1.68
C ARG A 600 8.28 -25.67 -2.16
N LEU A 601 9.29 -24.86 -1.86
CA LEU A 601 9.34 -23.47 -2.30
C LEU A 601 9.37 -23.34 -3.83
N VAL A 602 10.19 -24.14 -4.51
CA VAL A 602 10.22 -24.12 -5.98
C VAL A 602 8.86 -24.54 -6.54
N ALA A 603 8.22 -25.56 -5.98
CA ALA A 603 6.88 -25.95 -6.39
C ALA A 603 5.85 -24.81 -6.23
N TYR A 604 5.91 -24.08 -5.12
CA TYR A 604 5.08 -22.88 -4.92
C TYR A 604 5.38 -21.77 -5.92
N MET A 605 6.65 -21.46 -6.18
CA MET A 605 7.05 -20.47 -7.19
C MET A 605 6.49 -20.81 -8.57
N LEU A 606 6.51 -22.10 -8.96
CA LEU A 606 5.93 -22.56 -10.22
C LEU A 606 4.41 -22.37 -10.26
N SER A 607 3.70 -22.63 -9.18
CA SER A 607 2.24 -22.43 -9.11
C SER A 607 1.84 -20.97 -9.36
N ILE A 608 2.68 -20.02 -8.96
CA ILE A 608 2.49 -18.59 -9.25
C ILE A 608 2.90 -18.27 -10.69
N ALA A 609 4.15 -18.60 -11.06
CA ALA A 609 4.74 -18.09 -12.28
C ALA A 609 4.25 -18.78 -13.56
N CYS A 610 3.76 -20.04 -13.44
CA CYS A 610 3.29 -20.87 -14.55
C CYS A 610 1.78 -21.14 -14.51
N SER A 611 1.12 -21.00 -13.34
CA SER A 611 -0.35 -21.00 -13.16
C SER A 611 -1.15 -22.23 -13.65
N ASP A 612 -0.50 -23.32 -14.08
CA ASP A 612 -1.19 -24.47 -14.64
C ASP A 612 -1.58 -25.53 -13.60
N GLU A 613 -0.91 -25.56 -12.45
CA GLU A 613 -1.07 -26.59 -11.41
C GLU A 613 -0.86 -26.03 -10.00
N SER A 614 -1.34 -26.77 -9.00
CA SER A 614 -1.13 -26.43 -7.59
C SER A 614 0.31 -26.69 -7.13
N ALA A 615 0.73 -26.04 -6.04
CA ALA A 615 2.05 -26.25 -5.44
C ALA A 615 2.29 -27.73 -5.07
N ASP A 616 1.30 -28.41 -4.47
CA ASP A 616 1.40 -29.82 -4.08
C ASP A 616 1.62 -30.75 -5.29
N GLU A 617 0.99 -30.45 -6.43
CA GLU A 617 1.16 -31.20 -7.67
C GLU A 617 2.56 -31.03 -8.25
N TYR A 618 3.06 -29.79 -8.29
CA TYR A 618 4.44 -29.53 -8.71
C TYR A 618 5.45 -30.19 -7.77
N GLU A 619 5.22 -30.15 -6.46
CA GLU A 619 6.10 -30.76 -5.46
C GLU A 619 6.24 -32.26 -5.71
N LYS A 620 5.10 -32.96 -5.89
CA LYS A 620 5.08 -34.38 -6.22
C LYS A 620 5.86 -34.68 -7.51
N LYS A 621 5.66 -33.88 -8.56
CA LYS A 621 6.36 -34.07 -9.84
C LYS A 621 7.86 -33.82 -9.72
N ILE A 622 8.29 -32.83 -8.92
CA ILE A 622 9.71 -32.57 -8.66
C ILE A 622 10.32 -33.76 -7.90
N LEU A 623 9.64 -34.27 -6.87
CA LEU A 623 10.06 -35.45 -6.09
C LEU A 623 10.19 -36.72 -6.96
N GLU A 624 9.38 -36.85 -8.00
CA GLU A 624 9.53 -37.94 -8.98
C GLU A 624 10.85 -37.83 -9.78
N ARG A 625 11.43 -36.63 -9.92
CA ARG A 625 12.67 -36.38 -10.70
C ARG A 625 13.95 -36.28 -9.87
N VAL A 626 13.84 -36.21 -8.55
CA VAL A 626 15.01 -36.09 -7.65
C VAL A 626 15.12 -37.26 -6.67
N ASP A 627 16.35 -37.56 -6.27
CA ASP A 627 16.70 -38.45 -5.17
C ASP A 627 17.08 -37.62 -3.93
N VAL A 628 16.62 -38.08 -2.77
CA VAL A 628 16.93 -37.48 -1.47
C VAL A 628 17.82 -38.45 -0.71
N THR A 629 19.02 -38.02 -0.35
CA THR A 629 20.01 -38.84 0.35
C THR A 629 20.51 -38.17 1.61
N ALA A 630 20.77 -38.96 2.66
CA ALA A 630 21.39 -38.42 3.87
C ALA A 630 22.79 -37.89 3.56
N SER A 631 23.10 -36.70 4.07
CA SER A 631 24.38 -36.02 3.92
C SER A 631 24.75 -35.29 5.21
N GLU A 632 25.99 -34.83 5.31
CA GLU A 632 26.40 -33.89 6.34
C GLU A 632 26.52 -32.48 5.76
N HIS A 633 25.96 -31.48 6.44
CA HIS A 633 26.12 -30.07 6.09
C HIS A 633 27.07 -29.37 7.06
N ARG A 634 28.06 -28.68 6.50
CA ARG A 634 29.01 -27.86 7.24
C ARG A 634 28.62 -26.39 7.15
N GLY A 635 28.12 -25.84 8.26
CA GLY A 635 27.53 -24.50 8.30
C GLY A 635 28.54 -23.36 8.22
N ASN A 636 28.22 -22.32 7.44
CA ASN A 636 29.10 -21.15 7.28
C ASN A 636 29.25 -20.30 8.55
N LEU A 637 28.29 -20.38 9.48
CA LEU A 637 28.32 -19.65 10.75
C LEU A 637 29.37 -20.20 11.73
N PHE A 638 29.91 -21.39 11.47
CA PHE A 638 30.81 -22.10 12.41
C PHE A 638 32.27 -22.10 11.95
N THR A 639 32.65 -21.18 11.05
CA THR A 639 34.04 -20.99 10.65
C THR A 639 34.80 -20.18 11.71
N SER A 640 36.13 -20.33 11.81
CA SER A 640 36.94 -19.54 12.75
C SER A 640 36.84 -18.02 12.54
N LYS A 641 36.47 -17.59 11.32
CA LYS A 641 36.23 -16.20 10.95
C LYS A 641 34.83 -15.70 11.32
N ALA A 642 33.84 -16.58 11.42
CA ALA A 642 32.46 -16.21 11.73
C ALA A 642 32.10 -16.41 13.21
N TRP A 643 32.71 -17.39 13.88
CA TRP A 643 32.32 -17.85 15.20
C TRP A 643 32.78 -16.91 16.33
N SER A 644 31.83 -16.54 17.20
CA SER A 644 32.01 -15.59 18.32
C SER A 644 32.05 -16.23 19.71
N TYR A 645 31.80 -17.55 19.84
CA TYR A 645 31.57 -18.22 21.13
C TYR A 645 32.62 -19.31 21.46
N ASP A 646 32.42 -20.07 22.54
CA ASP A 646 33.29 -21.17 22.96
C ASP A 646 33.49 -22.20 21.82
N GLU A 647 34.74 -22.60 21.57
CA GLU A 647 35.10 -23.58 20.53
C GLU A 647 34.46 -24.97 20.78
N LYS A 648 34.13 -25.34 22.04
CA LYS A 648 33.42 -26.61 22.32
C LYS A 648 32.01 -26.65 21.74
N LEU A 649 31.34 -25.49 21.68
CA LEU A 649 30.02 -25.40 21.05
C LEU A 649 30.12 -25.50 19.53
N LYS A 650 31.24 -25.07 18.95
CA LYS A 650 31.49 -25.14 17.52
C LYS A 650 31.55 -26.59 17.04
N ASP A 651 32.27 -27.46 17.73
CA ASP A 651 32.38 -28.89 17.35
C ASP A 651 31.02 -29.60 17.33
N LYS A 652 30.08 -29.18 18.19
CA LYS A 652 28.73 -29.77 18.27
C LYS A 652 27.85 -29.42 17.07
N TYR A 653 27.96 -28.21 16.52
CA TYR A 653 27.05 -27.70 15.49
C TYR A 653 27.72 -27.48 14.13
N TYR A 654 29.04 -27.59 14.04
CA TYR A 654 29.79 -27.39 12.80
C TYR A 654 29.32 -28.31 11.67
N SER A 655 29.02 -29.57 11.99
CA SER A 655 28.46 -30.56 11.06
C SER A 655 27.11 -31.04 11.60
N ILE A 656 26.05 -30.94 10.78
CA ILE A 656 24.73 -31.49 11.12
C ILE A 656 24.29 -32.49 10.04
N PRO A 657 23.60 -33.58 10.40
CA PRO A 657 22.94 -34.42 9.41
C PRO A 657 21.85 -33.60 8.70
N THR A 658 21.82 -33.70 7.38
CA THR A 658 20.81 -33.09 6.51
C THR A 658 20.43 -34.07 5.41
N MET A 659 19.39 -33.75 4.68
CA MET A 659 19.14 -34.36 3.38
C MET A 659 19.82 -33.55 2.28
N LYS A 660 20.30 -34.25 1.26
CA LYS A 660 20.85 -33.69 0.04
C LYS A 660 20.02 -34.17 -1.14
N VAL A 661 19.62 -33.23 -1.98
CA VAL A 661 18.80 -33.50 -3.17
C VAL A 661 19.70 -33.58 -4.41
N SER A 662 19.49 -34.60 -5.23
CA SER A 662 20.18 -34.81 -6.51
C SER A 662 19.21 -35.22 -7.61
N LEU A 663 19.52 -34.96 -8.88
CA LEU A 663 18.67 -35.41 -10.00
C LEU A 663 18.79 -36.93 -10.21
N LYS A 664 17.66 -37.62 -10.42
CA LYS A 664 17.63 -39.06 -10.76
C LYS A 664 18.24 -39.37 -12.13
N ASN A 665 18.07 -38.45 -13.07
CA ASN A 665 18.53 -38.59 -14.44
C ASN A 665 19.70 -37.65 -14.71
N SER A 666 20.54 -38.02 -15.68
CA SER A 666 21.62 -37.16 -16.15
C SER A 666 21.05 -35.89 -16.79
N PHE A 667 21.63 -34.75 -16.43
CA PHE A 667 21.45 -33.47 -17.10
C PHE A 667 22.75 -33.10 -17.82
N VAL A 668 22.67 -32.16 -18.76
CA VAL A 668 23.84 -31.64 -19.48
C VAL A 668 24.08 -30.21 -19.04
N GLU A 669 25.23 -29.93 -18.44
CA GLU A 669 25.73 -28.55 -18.34
C GLU A 669 26.23 -28.13 -19.72
N VAL A 670 25.57 -27.14 -20.30
CA VAL A 670 25.89 -26.65 -21.64
C VAL A 670 27.17 -25.82 -21.57
N ASP A 671 28.08 -26.05 -22.52
CA ASP A 671 29.35 -25.36 -22.56
C ASP A 671 29.18 -23.84 -22.53
N THR A 672 29.84 -23.21 -21.56
CA THR A 672 29.85 -21.76 -21.35
C THR A 672 30.39 -20.98 -22.55
N ASP A 673 31.12 -21.62 -23.46
CA ASP A 673 31.59 -20.97 -24.70
C ASP A 673 30.46 -20.62 -25.68
N ASN A 674 29.28 -21.23 -25.53
CA ASN A 674 28.10 -20.87 -26.32
C ASN A 674 27.29 -19.71 -25.72
N ILE A 675 27.63 -19.25 -24.51
CA ILE A 675 26.96 -18.13 -23.83
C ILE A 675 27.61 -16.82 -24.32
N PRO A 676 26.84 -15.74 -24.61
CA PRO A 676 27.39 -14.42 -24.92
C PRO A 676 28.35 -13.95 -23.84
N VAL A 677 29.48 -13.34 -24.24
CA VAL A 677 30.59 -13.02 -23.32
C VAL A 677 30.12 -12.16 -22.14
N GLU A 678 29.20 -11.23 -22.40
CA GLU A 678 28.55 -10.35 -21.42
C GLU A 678 27.60 -11.06 -20.44
N SER A 679 27.23 -12.31 -20.74
CA SER A 679 26.33 -13.14 -19.94
C SER A 679 27.04 -14.35 -19.32
N ARG A 680 28.32 -14.59 -19.62
CA ARG A 680 29.10 -15.73 -19.09
C ARG A 680 29.37 -15.65 -17.59
N GLN A 681 29.49 -14.44 -17.06
CA GLN A 681 29.76 -14.22 -15.64
C GLN A 681 29.34 -12.83 -15.19
N PHE A 682 29.17 -12.69 -13.89
CA PHE A 682 28.95 -11.43 -13.21
C PHE A 682 29.90 -11.34 -12.01
N GLY A 683 30.75 -10.32 -12.00
CA GLY A 683 31.88 -10.21 -11.08
C GLY A 683 32.79 -11.43 -11.19
N SER A 684 32.98 -12.14 -10.09
CA SER A 684 33.77 -13.38 -10.02
C SER A 684 32.94 -14.65 -10.20
N ILE A 685 31.65 -14.54 -10.53
CA ILE A 685 30.71 -15.65 -10.48
C ILE A 685 30.26 -16.01 -11.89
N LYS A 686 30.54 -17.25 -12.29
CA LYS A 686 30.15 -17.78 -13.60
C LYS A 686 28.66 -18.09 -13.62
N SER A 687 28.01 -17.69 -14.71
CA SER A 687 26.67 -18.12 -15.07
C SER A 687 26.68 -19.61 -15.39
N ARG A 688 25.55 -20.28 -15.19
CA ARG A 688 25.43 -21.71 -15.44
C ARG A 688 24.22 -21.98 -16.31
N TYR A 689 24.39 -22.83 -17.32
CA TYR A 689 23.31 -23.21 -18.22
C TYR A 689 23.15 -24.73 -18.21
N TYR A 690 21.97 -25.20 -17.82
CA TYR A 690 21.65 -26.62 -17.75
C TYR A 690 20.51 -26.98 -18.68
N ARG A 691 20.60 -28.16 -19.28
CA ARG A 691 19.53 -28.82 -20.03
C ARG A 691 19.15 -30.14 -19.37
N ASN A 692 17.86 -30.32 -19.13
CA ASN A 692 17.26 -31.53 -18.56
C ASN A 692 16.07 -31.98 -19.41
N ASP A 693 16.27 -32.95 -20.29
CA ASP A 693 15.18 -33.48 -21.13
C ASP A 693 14.10 -34.24 -20.33
N ASN A 694 14.37 -34.53 -19.04
CA ASN A 694 13.43 -35.14 -18.10
C ASN A 694 12.93 -34.10 -17.07
N ALA A 695 12.75 -32.84 -17.46
CA ALA A 695 12.15 -31.84 -16.60
C ALA A 695 10.64 -32.06 -16.38
N VAL A 696 10.08 -31.39 -15.37
CA VAL A 696 8.63 -31.33 -15.12
C VAL A 696 7.91 -30.53 -16.21
N LEU A 697 8.49 -29.40 -16.63
CA LEU A 697 7.95 -28.47 -17.61
C LEU A 697 8.80 -28.45 -18.88
N ASP A 698 8.14 -28.48 -20.04
CA ASP A 698 8.77 -28.24 -21.35
C ASP A 698 8.94 -26.74 -21.62
N MET A 699 9.57 -26.04 -20.67
CA MET A 699 9.75 -24.58 -20.67
C MET A 699 11.22 -24.23 -20.46
N LYS A 700 11.60 -23.05 -20.95
CA LYS A 700 12.92 -22.45 -20.71
C LYS A 700 12.81 -21.36 -19.65
N ALA A 701 13.70 -21.39 -18.66
CA ALA A 701 13.70 -20.43 -17.56
C ALA A 701 15.02 -19.67 -17.46
N ILE A 702 14.94 -18.38 -17.20
CA ILE A 702 16.07 -17.60 -16.66
C ILE A 702 15.84 -17.41 -15.17
N ILE A 703 16.84 -17.78 -14.37
CA ILE A 703 16.82 -17.58 -12.92
C ILE A 703 17.81 -16.47 -12.61
N LEU A 704 17.28 -15.31 -12.21
CA LEU A 704 18.07 -14.19 -11.69
C LEU A 704 18.20 -14.38 -10.19
N HIS A 705 19.41 -14.47 -9.66
CA HIS A 705 19.57 -14.89 -8.27
C HIS A 705 20.80 -14.36 -7.53
N ASP A 706 20.81 -14.55 -6.21
CA ASP A 706 21.98 -14.40 -5.34
C ASP A 706 22.49 -15.77 -4.81
N SER A 707 23.36 -15.77 -3.79
CA SER A 707 23.91 -17.00 -3.20
C SER A 707 22.91 -17.86 -2.43
N SER A 708 21.76 -17.32 -2.02
CA SER A 708 20.79 -18.02 -1.18
C SER A 708 20.14 -19.19 -1.91
N ILE A 709 20.03 -19.12 -3.25
CA ILE A 709 19.35 -20.13 -4.06
C ILE A 709 20.13 -21.44 -4.22
N ASN A 710 21.36 -21.55 -3.71
CA ASN A 710 22.20 -22.73 -3.96
C ASN A 710 21.48 -24.07 -3.67
N PRO A 711 20.70 -24.21 -2.57
CA PRO A 711 19.90 -25.42 -2.32
C PRO A 711 18.73 -25.63 -3.32
N MET A 712 18.27 -24.57 -4.00
CA MET A 712 17.20 -24.60 -5.00
C MET A 712 17.66 -24.96 -6.42
N ILE A 713 18.96 -24.97 -6.70
CA ILE A 713 19.49 -25.21 -8.06
C ILE A 713 18.98 -26.55 -8.62
N VAL A 714 19.05 -27.62 -7.82
CA VAL A 714 18.64 -28.96 -8.26
C VAL A 714 17.13 -29.04 -8.51
N PRO A 715 16.24 -28.61 -7.58
CA PRO A 715 14.81 -28.52 -7.85
C PRO A 715 14.44 -27.67 -9.08
N LEU A 716 15.13 -26.57 -9.32
CA LEU A 716 14.91 -25.73 -10.50
C LEU A 716 15.31 -26.43 -11.80
N ILE A 717 16.44 -27.14 -11.83
CA ILE A 717 16.82 -27.97 -12.99
C ILE A 717 15.84 -29.14 -13.18
N ALA A 718 15.31 -29.71 -12.10
CA ALA A 718 14.27 -30.73 -12.18
C ALA A 718 12.97 -30.17 -12.80
N SER A 719 12.71 -28.88 -12.61
CA SER A 719 11.45 -28.23 -12.99
C SER A 719 11.39 -27.83 -14.46
N PHE A 720 12.49 -27.35 -15.04
CA PHE A 720 12.50 -26.76 -16.39
C PHE A 720 13.44 -27.50 -17.34
N LYS A 721 13.07 -27.58 -18.62
CA LYS A 721 13.85 -28.26 -19.65
C LYS A 721 15.20 -27.59 -19.91
N GLU A 722 15.23 -26.26 -19.90
CA GLU A 722 16.45 -25.46 -20.02
C GLU A 722 16.43 -24.39 -18.93
N VAL A 723 17.52 -24.27 -18.17
CA VAL A 723 17.63 -23.29 -17.08
C VAL A 723 18.94 -22.53 -17.19
N PHE A 724 18.83 -21.22 -17.32
CA PHE A 724 19.96 -20.31 -17.28
C PHE A 724 20.01 -19.59 -15.93
N PHE A 725 20.98 -19.95 -15.09
CA PHE A 725 21.26 -19.30 -13.83
C PHE A 725 22.20 -18.12 -14.07
N TYR A 726 21.67 -16.91 -13.86
CA TYR A 726 22.42 -15.67 -13.96
C TYR A 726 22.51 -15.04 -12.58
N TRP A 727 23.72 -15.00 -12.03
CA TRP A 727 23.95 -14.25 -10.79
C TRP A 727 23.88 -12.77 -11.14
N ASP A 728 22.71 -12.18 -10.95
CA ASP A 728 22.52 -10.77 -11.20
C ASP A 728 21.74 -10.12 -10.07
N GLN A 729 22.49 -9.43 -9.23
CA GLN A 729 21.92 -8.63 -8.17
C GLN A 729 21.47 -7.25 -8.66
N TRP A 730 21.87 -6.79 -9.86
CA TRP A 730 21.86 -5.34 -10.17
C TRP A 730 21.47 -4.95 -11.61
N TYR A 731 21.57 -5.83 -12.61
CA TYR A 731 21.59 -5.47 -14.04
C TYR A 731 20.78 -6.43 -14.92
N PHE A 732 19.56 -6.03 -15.26
CA PHE A 732 18.75 -6.75 -16.23
C PHE A 732 19.39 -6.74 -17.63
N ASN A 733 20.03 -7.86 -18.00
CA ASN A 733 20.79 -7.96 -19.24
C ASN A 733 19.86 -8.24 -20.43
N LYS A 734 19.49 -7.19 -21.17
CA LYS A 734 18.67 -7.32 -22.39
C LYS A 734 19.24 -8.33 -23.40
N HIS A 735 20.57 -8.39 -23.53
CA HIS A 735 21.24 -9.30 -24.47
C HIS A 735 21.08 -10.77 -24.07
N LEU A 736 20.95 -11.05 -22.77
CA LEU A 736 20.64 -12.40 -22.30
C LEU A 736 19.25 -12.83 -22.80
N LEU A 737 18.26 -11.94 -22.76
CA LEU A 737 16.90 -12.23 -23.24
C LEU A 737 16.79 -12.29 -24.75
N ASP A 738 17.63 -11.55 -25.47
CA ASP A 738 17.70 -11.64 -26.93
C ASP A 738 18.36 -12.95 -27.38
N TRP A 739 19.28 -13.51 -26.59
CA TRP A 739 19.97 -14.76 -26.88
C TRP A 739 19.22 -16.00 -26.38
N PHE A 740 18.63 -15.92 -25.19
CA PHE A 740 17.95 -17.02 -24.53
C PHE A 740 16.43 -16.80 -24.57
N ASP A 741 15.76 -17.56 -25.44
CA ASP A 741 14.32 -17.54 -25.67
C ASP A 741 13.54 -18.13 -24.48
N ALA A 742 13.56 -17.42 -23.34
CA ALA A 742 12.93 -17.84 -22.10
C ALA A 742 11.40 -17.76 -22.20
N SER A 743 10.71 -18.74 -21.62
CA SER A 743 9.27 -18.67 -21.40
C SER A 743 8.93 -17.97 -20.08
N VAL A 744 9.84 -18.05 -19.10
CA VAL A 744 9.69 -17.48 -17.77
C VAL A 744 11.01 -16.95 -17.22
N ILE A 745 10.93 -15.87 -16.46
CA ILE A 745 12.02 -15.29 -15.67
C ILE A 745 11.59 -15.31 -14.21
N LEU A 746 12.39 -15.98 -13.38
CA LEU A 746 12.23 -15.98 -11.93
C LEU A 746 13.38 -15.19 -11.31
N GLU A 747 13.07 -14.09 -10.63
CA GLU A 747 14.05 -13.34 -9.84
C GLU A 747 13.90 -13.72 -8.37
N ILE A 748 14.87 -14.45 -7.83
CA ILE A 748 14.82 -15.03 -6.48
C ILE A 748 15.95 -14.43 -5.64
N ARG A 749 15.60 -13.76 -4.56
CA ARG A 749 16.56 -13.05 -3.69
C ARG A 749 16.29 -13.31 -2.23
N GLU A 750 17.35 -13.36 -1.44
CA GLU A 750 17.26 -13.25 0.02
C GLU A 750 16.89 -11.81 0.41
N GLU A 751 16.12 -11.63 1.47
CA GLU A 751 15.59 -10.32 1.87
C GLU A 751 16.70 -9.28 2.12
N SER A 752 17.78 -9.68 2.78
CA SER A 752 18.95 -8.83 3.00
C SER A 752 19.68 -8.42 1.71
N SER A 753 19.46 -9.11 0.58
CA SER A 753 20.02 -8.72 -0.72
C SER A 753 19.31 -7.53 -1.36
N PHE A 754 18.11 -7.16 -0.90
CA PHE A 754 17.40 -5.97 -1.39
C PHE A 754 18.03 -4.65 -0.90
N GLU A 755 18.81 -4.66 0.18
CA GLU A 755 19.50 -3.48 0.75
C GLU A 755 20.69 -2.96 -0.08
N ASN A 756 21.15 -3.68 -1.09
CA ASN A 756 22.21 -3.17 -1.97
C ASN A 756 21.73 -2.95 -3.41
N PRO A 757 20.70 -2.09 -3.64
CA PRO A 757 20.26 -1.81 -4.98
C PRO A 757 21.23 -0.82 -5.61
N VAL A 758 22.12 -1.33 -6.47
CA VAL A 758 22.67 -0.49 -7.53
C VAL A 758 21.55 -0.33 -8.54
N TYR A 759 20.72 0.71 -8.40
CA TYR A 759 19.72 1.03 -9.40
C TYR A 759 20.41 1.27 -10.74
N PRO A 760 20.13 0.46 -11.78
CA PRO A 760 20.34 0.98 -13.11
C PRO A 760 19.41 2.19 -13.23
N VAL A 761 19.96 3.36 -13.50
CA VAL A 761 19.15 4.46 -14.01
C VAL A 761 18.60 3.96 -15.34
N VAL A 762 17.35 3.49 -15.32
CA VAL A 762 16.64 3.02 -16.51
C VAL A 762 16.24 4.28 -17.27
N SER A 763 17.21 4.89 -17.96
CA SER A 763 16.87 5.70 -19.13
C SER A 763 16.81 4.76 -20.32
N GLU A 764 15.84 4.92 -21.20
CA GLU A 764 15.72 4.25 -22.52
C GLU A 764 16.93 4.45 -23.46
N ILE A 765 18.05 4.95 -22.94
CA ILE A 765 19.28 5.26 -23.64
C ILE A 765 20.27 4.13 -23.35
N ASP A 766 20.95 3.65 -24.40
CA ASP A 766 22.02 2.65 -24.37
C ASP A 766 23.26 3.00 -23.50
N GLU A 767 23.12 3.84 -22.46
CA GLU A 767 24.18 4.35 -21.58
C GLU A 767 23.98 3.96 -20.11
N ILE A 768 23.68 2.69 -19.82
CA ILE A 768 23.81 2.22 -18.44
C ILE A 768 25.30 2.19 -18.08
N ARG A 769 25.74 3.15 -17.25
CA ARG A 769 27.11 3.24 -16.76
C ARG A 769 27.34 2.25 -15.62
N ILE A 770 28.00 1.15 -15.92
CA ILE A 770 28.32 0.08 -14.99
C ILE A 770 29.47 0.54 -14.07
N PRO A 771 29.37 0.31 -12.75
CA PRO A 771 30.51 0.47 -11.85
C PRO A 771 31.70 -0.39 -12.27
N THR A 772 32.90 0.04 -11.89
CA THR A 772 34.14 -0.68 -12.18
C THR A 772 34.73 -1.34 -10.93
N THR A 773 35.46 -2.43 -11.17
CA THR A 773 36.39 -3.09 -10.25
C THR A 773 37.82 -2.75 -10.66
N GLU A 774 38.68 -2.45 -9.70
CA GLU A 774 40.04 -2.05 -9.96
C GLU A 774 41.04 -2.87 -9.18
N ARG A 775 42.11 -3.28 -9.85
CA ARG A 775 43.20 -4.05 -9.26
C ARG A 775 44.52 -3.42 -9.69
N PHE A 776 45.32 -3.01 -8.71
CA PHE A 776 46.70 -2.64 -8.97
C PHE A 776 47.51 -3.91 -9.17
N THR A 777 48.01 -4.14 -10.38
CA THR A 777 48.96 -5.24 -10.67
C THR A 777 50.39 -4.82 -10.38
N VAL A 778 50.69 -3.52 -10.47
CA VAL A 778 51.95 -2.89 -10.06
C VAL A 778 51.63 -1.59 -9.33
N PHE A 779 52.22 -1.39 -8.15
CA PHE A 779 52.17 -0.11 -7.42
C PHE A 779 53.41 -0.01 -6.54
N GLU A 780 54.49 0.56 -7.06
CA GLU A 780 55.79 0.59 -6.37
C GLU A 780 56.65 1.80 -6.76
N VAL A 781 57.59 2.17 -5.89
CA VAL A 781 58.60 3.21 -6.18
C VAL A 781 59.96 2.53 -6.29
N ARG A 782 60.64 2.68 -7.43
CA ARG A 782 62.01 2.18 -7.67
C ARG A 782 62.85 3.28 -8.30
N ASP A 783 64.05 3.50 -7.78
CA ASP A 783 65.01 4.49 -8.30
C ASP A 783 64.41 5.90 -8.51
N ASN A 784 63.62 6.37 -7.54
CA ASN A 784 62.85 7.63 -7.61
C ASN A 784 61.78 7.70 -8.72
N VAL A 785 61.34 6.57 -9.26
CA VAL A 785 60.24 6.49 -10.23
C VAL A 785 59.07 5.74 -9.60
N LEU A 786 57.87 6.32 -9.66
CA LEU A 786 56.62 5.65 -9.29
C LEU A 786 56.11 4.85 -10.48
N TYR A 787 55.93 3.54 -10.32
CA TYR A 787 55.34 2.64 -11.30
C TYR A 787 53.95 2.22 -10.86
N VAL A 788 52.97 2.40 -11.74
CA VAL A 788 51.57 2.03 -11.51
C VAL A 788 51.06 1.28 -12.71
N GLN A 789 50.51 0.09 -12.48
CA GLN A 789 49.71 -0.63 -13.46
C GLN A 789 48.37 -0.94 -12.83
N LEU A 790 47.31 -0.43 -13.45
CA LEU A 790 45.95 -0.53 -12.98
C LEU A 790 45.14 -1.34 -13.99
N GLU A 791 44.56 -2.44 -13.53
CA GLU A 791 43.53 -3.18 -14.25
C GLU A 791 42.16 -2.67 -13.79
N VAL A 792 41.34 -2.20 -14.73
CA VAL A 792 39.98 -1.70 -14.52
C VAL A 792 39.01 -2.48 -15.39
N ARG A 793 38.11 -3.22 -14.76
CA ARG A 793 37.04 -3.98 -15.43
C ARG A 793 35.69 -3.49 -14.96
N ASP A 794 34.64 -3.69 -15.76
CA ASP A 794 33.28 -3.44 -15.27
C ASP A 794 32.86 -4.56 -14.29
N LEU A 795 31.68 -4.43 -13.67
CA LEU A 795 31.15 -5.48 -12.79
C LEU A 795 30.84 -6.79 -13.51
N LYS A 796 30.86 -6.86 -14.84
CA LYS A 796 30.75 -8.11 -15.62
C LYS A 796 32.13 -8.69 -15.97
N ASN A 797 33.19 -8.09 -15.44
CA ASN A 797 34.58 -8.42 -15.73
C ASN A 797 34.95 -8.22 -17.23
N LEU A 798 34.18 -7.40 -17.95
CA LEU A 798 34.45 -7.00 -19.32
C LEU A 798 35.48 -5.86 -19.38
N PRO A 799 36.23 -5.75 -20.49
CA PRO A 799 37.14 -4.65 -20.69
C PRO A 799 36.44 -3.30 -20.69
N VAL A 800 37.04 -2.34 -19.97
CA VAL A 800 36.57 -0.97 -19.90
C VAL A 800 37.46 -0.08 -20.74
N ASN A 801 36.85 0.69 -21.63
CA ASN A 801 37.52 1.71 -22.44
C ASN A 801 37.03 3.10 -22.00
N THR A 802 37.83 3.79 -21.19
CA THR A 802 37.51 5.13 -20.67
C THR A 802 38.76 5.96 -20.40
N GLY A 803 38.61 7.28 -20.27
CA GLY A 803 39.71 8.18 -19.89
C GLY A 803 40.15 7.96 -18.43
N CYS A 804 41.43 8.20 -18.16
CA CYS A 804 42.03 8.08 -16.82
C CYS A 804 43.05 9.20 -16.58
N LYS A 805 42.99 9.82 -15.41
CA LYS A 805 43.91 10.89 -14.98
C LYS A 805 44.63 10.50 -13.71
N PHE A 806 45.94 10.69 -13.68
CA PHE A 806 46.79 10.47 -12.52
C PHE A 806 47.20 11.83 -11.95
N ILE A 807 46.95 12.02 -10.66
CA ILE A 807 47.14 13.27 -9.94
C ILE A 807 47.99 12.99 -8.70
N ILE A 808 49.14 13.62 -8.56
CA ILE A 808 49.99 13.52 -7.36
C ILE A 808 49.91 14.85 -6.62
N ASP A 809 49.52 14.82 -5.34
CA ASP A 809 49.39 16.00 -4.48
C ASP A 809 48.66 17.17 -5.17
N GLU A 810 47.49 16.87 -5.72
CA GLU A 810 46.60 17.80 -6.44
C GLU A 810 47.09 18.26 -7.83
N LYS A 811 48.32 17.92 -8.24
CA LYS A 811 48.83 18.20 -9.58
C LYS A 811 48.57 17.04 -10.53
N ALA A 812 47.85 17.28 -11.62
CA ALA A 812 47.71 16.29 -12.69
C ALA A 812 49.08 16.06 -13.35
N VAL A 813 49.54 14.81 -13.31
CA VAL A 813 50.87 14.41 -13.81
C VAL A 813 50.77 13.59 -15.10
N PHE A 814 49.64 12.93 -15.34
CA PHE A 814 49.43 12.11 -16.54
C PHE A 814 47.93 11.96 -16.86
N THR A 815 47.60 11.89 -18.14
CA THR A 815 46.25 11.61 -18.65
C THR A 815 46.37 10.64 -19.81
N ASP A 816 45.63 9.54 -19.76
CA ASP A 816 45.64 8.50 -20.79
C ASP A 816 44.26 7.84 -20.88
N SER A 817 44.09 6.89 -21.81
CA SER A 817 42.93 6.00 -21.85
C SER A 817 43.26 4.63 -21.26
N ILE A 818 42.28 4.04 -20.58
CA ILE A 818 42.29 2.62 -20.24
C ILE A 818 41.94 1.87 -21.52
N THR A 819 42.84 1.01 -21.99
CA THR A 819 42.63 0.16 -23.16
C THR A 819 42.75 -1.31 -22.75
N ASP A 820 41.82 -2.14 -23.22
CA ASP A 820 41.76 -3.56 -22.85
C ASP A 820 41.78 -3.83 -21.34
N SER A 821 41.09 -2.99 -20.57
CA SER A 821 41.04 -3.03 -19.10
C SER A 821 42.33 -2.63 -18.39
N THR A 822 43.37 -2.14 -19.06
CA THR A 822 44.64 -1.81 -18.38
C THR A 822 45.14 -0.42 -18.72
N VAL A 823 45.80 0.21 -17.75
CA VAL A 823 46.57 1.44 -17.94
C VAL A 823 47.86 1.34 -17.14
N SER A 824 48.97 1.75 -17.75
CA SER A 824 50.29 1.79 -17.12
C SER A 824 50.80 3.21 -17.07
N PHE A 825 51.38 3.59 -15.94
CA PHE A 825 51.89 4.91 -15.66
C PHE A 825 53.24 4.79 -14.96
N CYS A 826 54.23 5.55 -15.43
CA CYS A 826 55.48 5.75 -14.73
C CYS A 826 55.78 7.25 -14.63
N HIS A 827 56.27 7.71 -13.47
CA HIS A 827 56.57 9.12 -13.24
C HIS A 827 57.78 9.31 -12.35
N ASP A 828 58.70 10.16 -12.81
CA ASP A 828 59.87 10.57 -12.06
C ASP A 828 59.45 11.47 -10.89
N LEU A 829 59.89 11.12 -9.69
CA LEU A 829 59.56 11.80 -8.44
C LEU A 829 60.59 12.86 -8.07
N VAL A 830 61.57 13.17 -8.94
CA VAL A 830 62.64 14.17 -8.68
C VAL A 830 62.07 15.50 -8.16
N ASP A 831 60.96 15.98 -8.72
CA ASP A 831 60.35 17.27 -8.38
C ASP A 831 59.51 17.25 -7.09
N LEU A 832 59.29 16.08 -6.48
CA LEU A 832 58.55 15.96 -5.22
C LEU A 832 59.49 16.15 -4.01
N SER A 833 58.98 16.72 -2.93
CA SER A 833 59.71 16.77 -1.65
C SER A 833 59.94 15.34 -1.10
N THR A 834 60.89 15.16 -0.18
CA THR A 834 61.00 13.89 0.55
C THR A 834 59.84 13.76 1.52
N GLY A 835 59.05 12.68 1.45
CA GLY A 835 57.92 12.47 2.34
C GLY A 835 56.87 11.50 1.77
N GLU A 836 55.71 11.49 2.41
CA GLU A 836 54.50 10.79 1.96
C GLU A 836 53.71 11.66 0.97
N HIS A 837 53.29 11.06 -0.13
CA HIS A 837 52.55 11.68 -1.22
C HIS A 837 51.28 10.89 -1.50
N THR A 838 50.28 11.56 -2.07
CA THR A 838 49.01 10.91 -2.44
C THR A 838 48.87 10.86 -3.96
N LEU A 839 48.78 9.65 -4.52
CA LEU A 839 48.32 9.42 -5.87
C LEU A 839 46.79 9.31 -5.89
N LYS A 840 46.14 10.21 -6.62
CA LYS A 840 44.72 10.16 -6.95
C LYS A 840 44.57 9.76 -8.42
N ILE A 841 43.85 8.67 -8.68
CA ILE A 841 43.54 8.20 -10.05
C ILE A 841 42.06 8.47 -10.31
N VAL A 842 41.76 9.30 -11.32
CA VAL A 842 40.39 9.64 -11.73
C VAL A 842 40.07 8.87 -13.00
N ILE A 843 39.23 7.85 -12.87
CA ILE A 843 38.61 7.13 -13.98
C ILE A 843 37.42 7.98 -14.44
N GLU A 844 37.46 8.44 -15.69
CA GLU A 844 36.42 9.28 -16.26
C GLU A 844 35.17 8.46 -16.60
N ALA A 845 34.02 9.13 -16.66
CA ALA A 845 32.81 8.47 -17.12
C ALA A 845 32.91 8.18 -18.62
N GLY A 846 32.72 6.93 -19.01
CA GLY A 846 32.62 6.48 -20.39
C GLY A 846 31.17 6.18 -20.78
N LYS A 847 30.96 5.63 -21.99
CA LYS A 847 29.64 5.16 -22.44
C LYS A 847 29.04 4.11 -21.49
N THR A 848 29.88 3.22 -20.99
CA THR A 848 29.48 2.09 -20.13
C THR A 848 30.09 2.15 -18.73
N THR A 849 30.79 3.23 -18.37
CA THR A 849 31.59 3.31 -17.14
C THR A 849 31.23 4.54 -16.31
N ARG A 850 30.98 4.34 -15.02
CA ARG A 850 30.77 5.45 -14.08
C ARG A 850 32.11 6.08 -13.68
N ALA A 851 32.15 7.41 -13.57
CA ALA A 851 33.34 8.09 -13.06
C ALA A 851 33.69 7.62 -11.64
N LYS A 852 34.97 7.42 -11.36
CA LYS A 852 35.47 6.95 -10.07
C LYS A 852 36.82 7.57 -9.72
N VAL A 853 37.09 7.69 -8.42
CA VAL A 853 38.35 8.22 -7.91
C VAL A 853 38.97 7.20 -6.96
N LEU A 854 40.19 6.76 -7.28
CA LEU A 854 41.02 5.94 -6.40
C LEU A 854 42.06 6.84 -5.71
N LYS A 855 42.43 6.50 -4.48
CA LYS A 855 43.52 7.15 -3.74
C LYS A 855 44.50 6.12 -3.20
N LYS A 856 45.79 6.38 -3.33
CA LYS A 856 46.89 5.58 -2.81
C LYS A 856 48.01 6.46 -2.26
N HIS A 857 48.70 5.99 -1.23
CA HIS A 857 49.79 6.72 -0.59
C HIS A 857 51.13 6.05 -0.91
N PHE A 858 52.16 6.86 -1.13
CA PHE A 858 53.52 6.35 -1.37
C PHE A 858 54.55 7.29 -0.75
N THR A 859 55.71 6.75 -0.38
CA THR A 859 56.83 7.54 0.16
C THR A 859 57.95 7.60 -0.85
N LYS A 860 58.44 8.81 -1.16
CA LYS A 860 59.66 8.99 -1.95
C LYS A 860 60.84 8.46 -1.13
N GLY A 861 61.40 7.30 -1.51
CA GLY A 861 62.51 6.66 -0.80
C GLY A 861 62.31 5.19 -0.38
N GLY A 862 61.20 4.53 -0.77
CA GLY A 862 61.17 3.05 -0.83
C GLY A 862 60.09 2.32 -0.03
N HIS A 863 59.04 2.99 0.44
CA HIS A 863 57.89 2.32 1.04
C HIS A 863 56.56 2.79 0.45
N VAL A 864 55.68 1.84 0.16
CA VAL A 864 54.33 2.06 -0.39
C VAL A 864 53.32 1.51 0.60
N LYS A 865 52.25 2.26 0.89
CA LYS A 865 51.19 1.90 1.84
C LYS A 865 49.84 1.73 1.17
#